data_AF-A0A224WVT1-F1
#
_entry.id   AF-A0A224WVT1-F1
#
_cell.length_a   1.000
_cell.length_b   1.000
_cell.length_c   1.000
_cell.angle_alpha   90.00
_cell.angle_beta   90.00
_cell.angle_gamma   90.00
#
_symmetry.space_group_name_H-M   'P 1'
#
loop_
_entity.id
_entity.type
_entity.pdbx_description
1 polymer ?
#
loop_
_entity_poly.entity_id
_entity_poly.type
_entity_poly.pdbx_seq_one_letter_code
_entity_poly.pdbx_strand_id
1 'polypeptide(L)'
;MKNSKHDTKQTNYRSWKSGKKWLYASGVLATLVVGTGITPKILNYVHEGLGDTVAHAMSNTASVLLRGVVLPTDFYASVSDFTVPATVVKDFPNNATISSTGGINPYWSGSTFVIPAAPAANAIANFNQPLDPSKDFSISGSVTVPDGRIPAAGFYISDIPSSEIIDKLGTGVGNWPGSSGSLKDESQAYKGHYMLFSGFHNDGGWIATLSSGTAYSRITAGGSAFGASEYMDDDYVGLYAGWENVVVDVSINYAASTGIVSVTYKHNSSTTDWGVGAYDSKTKSATIQYRIPKDKPVYLGIVGNGNKNDSKYTSRSVVTGITGTYLTTNRTVRFIDEAGNKLALDSKILMPRGGRLGIGNEDDEAPYYFDKPGMPSGYTYLSSLNPTAYVGESTFSLGAVVYQRDTQQWTVKHINQLTGKNIGTDEWTAKTNETINQTTNALSGYYIVDKDAVVGSDVSNPATSSDGSKVTWTAQVDDTSNGTSTTDSTPQEANLYALPSVQERILTIHMPDGSQKTETQRTTTDTDFPELGGQYAIPGYRAVIDDVPVTDAEVNLGIPSEATDKTPNLKATTDSVPQRHTITYQAEIQTANIVYKDATTGTILREEGIQGVGGTLLPYDTAYTVEYYRQQGYILKSTNFTDNAEKFDFDSSVDQEYLIEFVHDSQKKSESKTVHHDVKYTVRGGQGQAPPDYRLTETAQYEYFEDQMTGDKITTNFANYAVNGDITLDPSKPRYLSGAPGGQTGYSRVESDGTITFDSPEVPSLSGYLPTVTENTSVHYNNVHPTAGHTLTSTVVYELDATINVTIPTSTIFYNKTDDVTIKSPIYTIKNNSGVPMKVSLAGFTPNAANPAMPADFALSLNPTGKKVTTASAKLVENGLPQTSSNQLMTLANCFNQYDEVDPAVDKGVASDNIATFTFGGSATTTDMRKLGYILNLKFDSTPF
;
A
#
# COMPACT_ATOMS: atom_id res chain seq x y z
N MET A 1 -36.27 -5.85 -41.31
CA MET A 1 -34.91 -5.30 -41.12
C MET A 1 -34.65 -5.21 -39.63
N LYS A 2 -33.57 -5.71 -39.03
CA LYS A 2 -32.41 -6.47 -39.52
C LYS A 2 -31.77 -7.10 -38.26
N ASN A 3 -31.56 -8.40 -38.34
CA ASN A 3 -30.47 -9.21 -37.80
C ASN A 3 -29.80 -8.82 -36.47
N SER A 4 -29.91 -9.74 -35.50
CA SER A 4 -28.73 -10.33 -34.83
C SER A 4 -29.17 -11.55 -34.02
N LYS A 5 -29.10 -12.74 -34.62
CA LYS A 5 -29.16 -14.01 -33.87
C LYS A 5 -27.74 -14.36 -33.43
N HIS A 6 -27.65 -14.63 -32.13
CA HIS A 6 -26.52 -15.18 -31.37
C HIS A 6 -25.53 -16.01 -32.16
N ASP A 7 -24.25 -15.64 -32.07
CA ASP A 7 -23.14 -16.58 -32.10
C ASP A 7 -22.18 -16.22 -30.94
N THR A 8 -22.31 -16.96 -29.84
CA THR A 8 -21.45 -16.86 -28.67
C THR A 8 -21.00 -18.27 -28.31
N LYS A 9 -19.84 -18.67 -28.81
CA LYS A 9 -19.05 -19.78 -28.24
C LYS A 9 -17.82 -19.20 -27.56
N GLN A 10 -18.06 -18.54 -26.43
CA GLN A 10 -17.06 -18.24 -25.42
C GLN A 10 -16.87 -19.47 -24.54
N THR A 11 -15.62 -19.92 -24.37
CA THR A 11 -15.26 -20.86 -23.30
C THR A 11 -14.82 -20.02 -22.09
N ASN A 12 -15.67 -19.96 -21.08
CA ASN A 12 -15.39 -19.27 -19.81
C ASN A 12 -14.34 -20.04 -18.99
N TYR A 13 -13.24 -19.40 -18.61
CA TYR A 13 -12.50 -19.72 -17.39
C TYR A 13 -12.58 -18.52 -16.44
N ARG A 14 -13.08 -18.74 -15.21
CA ARG A 14 -13.24 -17.69 -14.19
C ARG A 14 -11.87 -17.37 -13.55
N SER A 15 -11.52 -16.09 -13.56
CA SER A 15 -10.48 -15.48 -12.73
C SER A 15 -10.98 -15.25 -11.30
N TRP A 16 -10.13 -15.53 -10.29
CA TRP A 16 -10.33 -15.08 -8.91
C TRP A 16 -9.37 -13.93 -8.60
N LYS A 17 -9.86 -12.87 -7.95
CA LYS A 17 -9.09 -11.68 -7.57
C LYS A 17 -8.91 -11.67 -6.05
N SER A 18 -7.67 -11.68 -5.57
CA SER A 18 -7.29 -11.24 -4.22
C SER A 18 -6.06 -10.34 -4.32
N GLY A 19 -6.03 -9.27 -3.54
CA GLY A 19 -5.34 -8.02 -3.85
C GLY A 19 -3.85 -7.87 -3.48
N LYS A 20 -3.33 -6.73 -3.98
CA LYS A 20 -2.31 -5.77 -3.49
C LYS A 20 -0.99 -6.28 -2.89
N LYS A 21 -0.02 -6.55 -3.77
CA LYS A 21 1.40 -6.10 -3.79
C LYS A 21 2.31 -7.23 -4.30
N TRP A 22 3.23 -6.85 -5.17
CA TRP A 22 4.21 -7.70 -5.84
C TRP A 22 5.47 -7.86 -4.98
N LEU A 23 6.03 -9.08 -4.93
CA LEU A 23 7.46 -9.37 -4.71
C LEU A 23 7.73 -10.86 -5.05
N TYR A 24 8.73 -11.11 -5.90
CA TYR A 24 9.21 -12.42 -6.35
C TYR A 24 10.20 -13.03 -5.33
N ALA A 25 10.10 -14.34 -5.09
CA ALA A 25 11.23 -15.19 -4.70
C ALA A 25 10.91 -16.67 -4.99
N SER A 26 11.89 -17.35 -5.58
CA SER A 26 11.83 -18.69 -6.17
C SER A 26 12.27 -19.82 -5.22
N GLY A 27 11.69 -21.03 -5.42
CA GLY A 27 12.23 -22.34 -5.01
C GLY A 27 11.39 -23.10 -3.97
N VAL A 28 11.22 -24.42 -3.93
CA VAL A 28 11.76 -25.60 -4.66
C VAL A 28 10.96 -26.85 -4.17
N LEU A 29 10.70 -27.85 -5.06
CA LEU A 29 10.33 -29.29 -4.84
C LEU A 29 9.01 -29.65 -4.07
N ALA A 30 8.25 -30.74 -4.30
CA ALA A 30 8.31 -31.91 -5.19
C ALA A 30 6.94 -32.65 -5.22
N THR A 31 6.62 -33.24 -6.39
CA THR A 31 5.89 -34.51 -6.66
C THR A 31 4.71 -34.99 -5.79
N LEU A 32 3.55 -35.21 -6.44
CA LEU A 32 2.78 -36.46 -6.29
C LEU A 32 1.83 -36.72 -7.48
N VAL A 33 1.61 -38.01 -7.74
CA VAL A 33 1.13 -38.66 -8.97
C VAL A 33 -0.42 -38.71 -9.05
N VAL A 34 -0.92 -38.99 -10.27
CA VAL A 34 -2.21 -39.63 -10.65
C VAL A 34 -3.22 -38.71 -11.36
N GLY A 35 -3.57 -39.06 -12.61
CA GLY A 35 -4.88 -38.72 -13.21
C GLY A 35 -4.86 -38.02 -14.58
N THR A 36 -5.01 -38.82 -15.64
CA THR A 36 -5.66 -38.55 -16.94
C THR A 36 -5.85 -37.10 -17.42
N GLY A 37 -5.27 -36.80 -18.60
CA GLY A 37 -5.97 -36.03 -19.63
C GLY A 37 -5.82 -34.51 -19.63
N ILE A 38 -4.58 -33.99 -19.58
CA ILE A 38 -4.23 -32.66 -20.10
C ILE A 38 -2.75 -32.72 -20.47
N THR A 39 -2.35 -32.42 -21.71
CA THR A 39 -0.92 -32.30 -22.07
C THR A 39 -0.40 -30.99 -21.46
N PRO A 40 0.50 -31.00 -20.46
CA PRO A 40 0.97 -29.77 -19.82
C PRO A 40 2.19 -29.21 -20.55
N LYS A 41 2.20 -27.88 -20.65
CA LYS A 41 3.36 -26.98 -20.66
C LYS A 41 4.68 -27.68 -20.28
N ILE A 42 5.66 -27.66 -21.18
CA ILE A 42 7.07 -27.78 -20.80
C ILE A 42 7.56 -26.37 -20.45
N LEU A 43 7.65 -26.13 -19.16
CA LEU A 43 8.36 -25.03 -18.54
C LEU A 43 9.84 -25.45 -18.49
N ASN A 44 10.73 -24.73 -19.16
CA ASN A 44 12.14 -24.67 -18.77
C ASN A 44 12.57 -23.20 -18.88
N TYR A 45 12.87 -22.63 -17.72
CA TYR A 45 13.51 -21.34 -17.55
C TYR A 45 14.87 -21.35 -18.27
N VAL A 46 15.15 -20.33 -19.08
CA VAL A 46 16.52 -19.92 -19.41
C VAL A 46 16.69 -18.50 -18.88
N HIS A 47 17.62 -18.35 -17.94
CA HIS A 47 18.04 -17.09 -17.34
C HIS A 47 18.80 -16.24 -18.37
N GLU A 48 18.60 -14.92 -18.30
CA GLU A 48 19.38 -13.91 -19.02
C GLU A 48 20.89 -14.08 -18.82
N GLY A 49 21.63 -13.95 -19.91
CA GLY A 49 23.08 -13.76 -19.90
C GLY A 49 23.64 -13.85 -21.31
N LEU A 50 24.59 -12.94 -21.61
CA LEU A 50 25.38 -12.73 -22.84
C LEU A 50 24.84 -11.57 -23.69
N GLY A 51 25.38 -10.35 -23.65
CA GLY A 51 26.74 -9.95 -23.30
C GLY A 51 27.68 -10.25 -24.47
N ASP A 52 27.96 -9.21 -25.26
CA ASP A 52 28.91 -9.09 -26.38
C ASP A 52 29.57 -10.39 -26.88
N THR A 53 28.99 -10.98 -27.92
CA THR A 53 29.71 -11.55 -29.08
C THR A 53 28.68 -12.01 -30.13
N VAL A 54 28.41 -11.11 -31.08
CA VAL A 54 27.67 -11.41 -32.31
C VAL A 54 28.53 -12.30 -33.20
N ALA A 55 28.36 -13.61 -33.05
CA ALA A 55 28.59 -14.66 -34.04
C ALA A 55 28.57 -15.98 -33.26
N HIS A 56 27.61 -16.86 -33.56
CA HIS A 56 27.53 -18.31 -33.30
C HIS A 56 26.09 -18.82 -33.09
N ALA A 57 25.05 -18.04 -33.44
CA ALA A 57 23.69 -18.58 -33.61
C ALA A 57 23.50 -19.28 -34.98
N MET A 58 24.42 -20.19 -35.30
CA MET A 58 24.16 -21.31 -36.22
C MET A 58 24.31 -22.61 -35.43
N SER A 59 23.56 -22.73 -34.33
CA SER A 59 23.38 -24.02 -33.67
C SER A 59 22.35 -24.81 -34.48
N ASN A 60 22.80 -25.91 -35.09
CA ASN A 60 22.03 -26.81 -35.94
C ASN A 60 20.97 -27.64 -35.18
N THR A 61 20.29 -27.05 -34.21
CA THR A 61 19.21 -27.68 -33.43
C THR A 61 18.01 -26.75 -33.39
N ALA A 62 16.95 -27.13 -34.10
CA ALA A 62 15.64 -26.48 -34.04
C ALA A 62 15.18 -26.44 -32.58
N SER A 63 15.19 -25.25 -32.00
CA SER A 63 14.72 -25.03 -30.64
C SER A 63 13.24 -24.69 -30.71
N VAL A 64 12.39 -25.50 -30.06
CA VAL A 64 10.96 -25.19 -29.93
C VAL A 64 10.84 -23.91 -29.11
N LEU A 65 10.35 -22.83 -29.72
CA LEU A 65 10.01 -21.63 -29.00
C LEU A 65 8.84 -21.89 -28.05
N LEU A 66 9.07 -21.71 -26.76
CA LEU A 66 8.04 -21.80 -25.73
C LEU A 66 7.33 -20.44 -25.58
N ARG A 67 6.07 -20.46 -25.11
CA ARG A 67 5.35 -19.24 -24.73
C ARG A 67 6.16 -18.52 -23.63
N GLY A 68 6.45 -17.23 -23.82
CA GLY A 68 7.21 -16.40 -22.88
C GLY A 68 8.69 -16.19 -23.21
N VAL A 69 9.15 -16.65 -24.39
CA VAL A 69 10.53 -16.39 -24.83
C VAL A 69 10.62 -15.01 -25.50
N VAL A 70 11.54 -14.17 -25.00
CA VAL A 70 11.89 -12.87 -25.58
C VAL A 70 12.67 -13.09 -26.88
N LEU A 71 12.22 -12.49 -27.99
CA LEU A 71 12.91 -12.56 -29.27
C LEU A 71 14.18 -11.69 -29.26
N PRO A 72 15.36 -12.26 -29.52
CA PRO A 72 16.53 -11.46 -29.85
C PRO A 72 16.36 -10.77 -31.21
N THR A 73 17.09 -9.68 -31.38
CA THR A 73 17.24 -9.01 -32.67
C THR A 73 18.12 -9.87 -33.58
N ASP A 74 17.84 -9.93 -34.88
CA ASP A 74 18.54 -10.83 -35.83
C ASP A 74 18.36 -12.33 -35.55
N PHE A 75 17.25 -12.71 -34.91
CA PHE A 75 16.96 -14.11 -34.57
C PHE A 75 16.20 -14.82 -35.70
N TYR A 76 16.63 -16.03 -36.05
CA TYR A 76 15.87 -16.94 -36.90
C TYR A 76 15.20 -18.03 -36.05
N ALA A 77 13.87 -18.03 -36.05
CA ALA A 77 13.08 -19.03 -35.36
C ALA A 77 12.50 -20.04 -36.33
N SER A 78 12.77 -21.33 -36.10
CA SER A 78 12.05 -22.42 -36.74
C SER A 78 11.71 -23.49 -35.72
N VAL A 79 10.44 -23.87 -35.64
CA VAL A 79 10.02 -25.06 -34.91
C VAL A 79 10.35 -26.29 -35.75
N SER A 80 10.85 -27.36 -35.13
CA SER A 80 10.99 -28.66 -35.79
C SER A 80 9.61 -29.19 -36.17
N ASP A 81 9.32 -29.23 -37.48
CA ASP A 81 8.14 -29.81 -38.12
C ASP A 81 6.79 -29.50 -37.43
N PHE A 82 5.99 -28.59 -38.01
CA PHE A 82 4.62 -28.31 -37.58
C PHE A 82 3.71 -29.50 -37.90
N THR A 83 3.83 -30.56 -37.14
CA THR A 83 3.07 -31.80 -37.34
C THR A 83 1.59 -31.59 -37.01
N VAL A 84 0.73 -32.29 -37.74
CA VAL A 84 -0.71 -32.33 -37.47
C VAL A 84 -0.92 -33.17 -36.19
N PRO A 85 -1.41 -32.58 -35.09
CA PRO A 85 -1.53 -33.30 -33.84
C PRO A 85 -2.68 -34.32 -33.89
N ALA A 86 -2.51 -35.45 -33.21
CA ALA A 86 -3.51 -36.53 -33.20
C ALA A 86 -4.90 -36.10 -32.66
N THR A 87 -4.97 -34.98 -31.92
CA THR A 87 -6.21 -34.38 -31.43
C THR A 87 -7.08 -33.79 -32.54
N VAL A 88 -6.50 -33.43 -33.69
CA VAL A 88 -7.23 -32.88 -34.85
C VAL A 88 -8.34 -33.80 -35.32
N VAL A 89 -8.17 -35.12 -35.22
CA VAL A 89 -9.22 -36.08 -35.61
C VAL A 89 -10.48 -35.91 -34.75
N LYS A 90 -10.30 -35.74 -33.43
CA LYS A 90 -11.41 -35.60 -32.48
C LYS A 90 -12.11 -34.25 -32.61
N ASP A 91 -11.38 -33.25 -33.07
CA ASP A 91 -11.85 -31.87 -33.22
C ASP A 91 -11.76 -31.35 -34.66
N PHE A 92 -11.96 -32.25 -35.62
CA PHE A 92 -11.92 -31.91 -37.03
C PHE A 92 -12.92 -30.80 -37.41
N PRO A 93 -14.13 -30.70 -36.81
CA PRO A 93 -15.05 -29.59 -37.08
C PRO A 93 -14.46 -28.19 -36.85
N ASN A 94 -13.62 -28.01 -35.83
CA ASN A 94 -12.98 -26.73 -35.55
C ASN A 94 -11.75 -26.47 -36.44
N ASN A 95 -11.21 -27.52 -37.04
CA ASN A 95 -10.08 -27.48 -37.95
C ASN A 95 -10.49 -27.60 -39.42
N ALA A 96 -11.79 -27.49 -39.71
CA ALA A 96 -12.31 -27.57 -41.05
C ALA A 96 -13.32 -26.45 -41.37
N THR A 97 -13.23 -25.94 -42.59
CA THR A 97 -14.15 -24.94 -43.13
C THR A 97 -15.18 -25.63 -44.01
N ILE A 98 -16.45 -25.34 -43.76
CA ILE A 98 -17.56 -25.81 -44.60
C ILE A 98 -17.71 -24.86 -45.80
N SER A 99 -17.88 -25.41 -46.99
CA SER A 99 -18.28 -24.65 -48.18
C SER A 99 -19.30 -25.45 -48.98
N SER A 100 -20.28 -24.78 -49.58
CA SER A 100 -21.31 -25.44 -50.38
C SER A 100 -21.84 -24.58 -51.53
N THR A 101 -22.39 -25.25 -52.55
CA THR A 101 -23.12 -24.66 -53.68
C THR A 101 -24.52 -25.28 -53.77
N GLY A 102 -25.47 -24.63 -54.45
CA GLY A 102 -26.79 -25.24 -54.71
C GLY A 102 -27.79 -25.23 -53.54
N GLY A 103 -27.67 -24.29 -52.57
CA GLY A 103 -28.66 -24.09 -51.50
C GLY A 103 -28.68 -25.18 -50.41
N ILE A 104 -27.76 -26.15 -50.47
CA ILE A 104 -27.57 -27.15 -49.43
C ILE A 104 -26.91 -26.54 -48.19
N ASN A 105 -27.40 -26.95 -47.01
CA ASN A 105 -26.87 -26.55 -45.71
C ASN A 105 -26.23 -27.76 -45.01
N PRO A 106 -24.99 -28.14 -45.37
CA PRO A 106 -24.26 -29.17 -44.65
C PRO A 106 -23.90 -28.70 -43.24
N TYR A 107 -23.74 -29.62 -42.30
CA TYR A 107 -23.48 -29.28 -40.91
C TYR A 107 -22.70 -30.37 -40.18
N TRP A 108 -22.03 -29.97 -39.10
CA TRP A 108 -21.40 -30.89 -38.16
C TRP A 108 -22.41 -31.36 -37.11
N SER A 109 -22.50 -32.68 -36.91
CA SER A 109 -23.20 -33.31 -35.78
C SER A 109 -22.15 -34.04 -34.95
N GLY A 110 -21.64 -33.39 -33.90
CA GLY A 110 -20.41 -33.84 -33.24
C GLY A 110 -19.24 -33.82 -34.23
N SER A 111 -18.48 -34.92 -34.30
CA SER A 111 -17.40 -35.12 -35.29
C SER A 111 -17.87 -35.66 -36.65
N THR A 112 -19.18 -35.84 -36.84
CA THR A 112 -19.76 -36.36 -38.09
C THR A 112 -20.15 -35.20 -38.99
N PHE A 113 -19.59 -35.15 -40.20
CA PHE A 113 -20.03 -34.22 -41.24
C PHE A 113 -21.29 -34.79 -41.90
N VAL A 114 -22.38 -34.03 -41.87
CA VAL A 114 -23.65 -34.41 -42.47
C VAL A 114 -23.89 -33.55 -43.70
N ILE A 115 -24.03 -34.21 -44.85
CA ILE A 115 -24.42 -33.57 -46.11
C ILE A 115 -25.86 -34.02 -46.40
N PRO A 116 -26.86 -33.15 -46.20
CA PRO A 116 -28.25 -33.46 -46.48
C PRO A 116 -28.50 -33.74 -47.96
N ALA A 117 -29.58 -34.46 -48.24
CA ALA A 117 -30.04 -34.64 -49.60
C ALA A 117 -30.61 -33.30 -50.14
N ALA A 118 -30.08 -32.80 -51.25
CA ALA A 118 -30.44 -31.53 -51.90
C ALA A 118 -30.09 -31.55 -53.40
N PRO A 119 -30.91 -30.98 -54.30
CA PRO A 119 -30.72 -31.11 -55.74
C PRO A 119 -29.59 -30.20 -56.25
N ALA A 120 -28.73 -30.71 -57.15
CA ALA A 120 -27.66 -29.95 -57.82
C ALA A 120 -26.74 -29.15 -56.88
N ALA A 121 -26.29 -29.77 -55.79
CA ALA A 121 -25.62 -29.08 -54.70
C ALA A 121 -24.35 -29.81 -54.22
N ASN A 122 -23.23 -29.10 -54.19
CA ASN A 122 -21.96 -29.64 -53.68
C ASN A 122 -21.72 -29.15 -52.27
N ALA A 123 -21.09 -29.98 -51.45
CA ALA A 123 -20.67 -29.61 -50.11
C ALA A 123 -19.30 -30.21 -49.84
N ILE A 124 -18.46 -29.41 -49.20
CA ILE A 124 -17.16 -29.83 -48.71
C ILE A 124 -16.94 -29.39 -47.27
N ALA A 125 -16.12 -30.17 -46.56
CA ALA A 125 -15.53 -29.81 -45.29
C ALA A 125 -14.01 -29.96 -45.43
N ASN A 126 -13.33 -28.83 -45.50
CA ASN A 126 -11.92 -28.76 -45.88
C ASN A 126 -11.04 -28.50 -44.69
N PHE A 127 -9.93 -29.21 -44.59
CA PHE A 127 -8.96 -28.94 -43.54
C PHE A 127 -8.36 -27.53 -43.71
N ASN A 128 -8.33 -26.75 -42.64
CA ASN A 128 -8.05 -25.31 -42.67
C ASN A 128 -6.63 -24.94 -43.09
N GLN A 129 -5.69 -25.89 -43.03
CA GLN A 129 -4.29 -25.65 -43.35
C GLN A 129 -3.78 -26.70 -44.35
N PRO A 130 -3.08 -26.28 -45.42
CA PRO A 130 -2.50 -27.23 -46.36
C PRO A 130 -1.34 -28.00 -45.73
N LEU A 131 -1.09 -29.19 -46.25
CA LEU A 131 0.03 -30.04 -45.86
C LEU A 131 1.24 -29.83 -46.78
N ASP A 132 2.41 -30.05 -46.20
CA ASP A 132 3.71 -30.01 -46.86
C ASP A 132 3.97 -31.31 -47.63
N PRO A 133 4.01 -31.30 -48.97
CA PRO A 133 4.25 -32.49 -49.80
C PRO A 133 5.70 -33.03 -49.71
N SER A 134 6.61 -32.33 -49.03
CA SER A 134 7.96 -32.83 -48.72
C SER A 134 7.98 -33.81 -47.55
N LYS A 135 6.84 -33.96 -46.84
CA LYS A 135 6.66 -34.85 -45.69
C LYS A 135 5.52 -35.84 -45.95
N ASP A 136 5.58 -36.99 -45.26
CA ASP A 136 4.52 -37.99 -45.33
C ASP A 136 3.23 -37.43 -44.73
N PHE A 137 2.08 -37.81 -45.30
CA PHE A 137 0.77 -37.48 -44.75
C PHE A 137 -0.24 -38.59 -44.96
N SER A 138 -1.32 -38.56 -44.19
CA SER A 138 -2.47 -39.42 -44.41
C SER A 138 -3.77 -38.79 -43.95
N ILE A 139 -4.87 -39.20 -44.57
CA ILE A 139 -6.23 -39.01 -44.05
C ILE A 139 -6.97 -40.33 -44.16
N SER A 140 -7.67 -40.71 -43.10
CA SER A 140 -8.57 -41.85 -43.10
C SER A 140 -9.89 -41.50 -42.45
N GLY A 141 -10.94 -42.18 -42.86
CA GLY A 141 -12.26 -41.98 -42.32
C GLY A 141 -13.25 -42.98 -42.89
N SER A 142 -14.51 -42.80 -42.52
CA SER A 142 -15.60 -43.61 -43.04
C SER A 142 -16.72 -42.71 -43.54
N VAL A 143 -17.37 -43.16 -44.60
CA VAL A 143 -18.59 -42.56 -45.13
C VAL A 143 -19.72 -43.57 -44.97
N THR A 144 -20.79 -43.15 -44.31
CA THR A 144 -21.99 -43.95 -44.07
C THR A 144 -23.17 -43.30 -44.78
N VAL A 145 -23.91 -44.11 -45.53
CA VAL A 145 -25.12 -43.68 -46.23
C VAL A 145 -26.27 -44.65 -45.93
N PRO A 146 -27.50 -44.17 -45.71
CA PRO A 146 -28.66 -45.04 -45.59
C PRO A 146 -28.94 -45.81 -46.88
N ASP A 147 -28.67 -45.20 -48.04
CA ASP A 147 -28.81 -45.80 -49.37
C ASP A 147 -27.57 -45.48 -50.23
N GLY A 148 -26.87 -46.52 -50.68
CA GLY A 148 -25.63 -46.45 -51.48
C GLY A 148 -25.78 -45.78 -52.84
N ARG A 149 -27.02 -45.55 -53.32
CA ARG A 149 -27.32 -44.90 -54.61
C ARG A 149 -27.20 -43.37 -54.54
N ILE A 150 -26.13 -42.88 -53.90
CA ILE A 150 -25.80 -41.46 -53.77
C ILE A 150 -24.77 -41.05 -54.86
N PRO A 151 -24.88 -39.86 -55.48
CA PRO A 151 -23.98 -39.46 -56.56
C PRO A 151 -22.50 -39.29 -56.18
N ALA A 152 -22.22 -38.76 -54.99
CA ALA A 152 -20.86 -38.60 -54.49
C ALA A 152 -20.87 -38.39 -52.97
N ALA A 153 -20.06 -39.15 -52.24
CA ALA A 153 -19.71 -38.85 -50.85
C ALA A 153 -18.41 -39.58 -50.48
N GLY A 154 -17.37 -38.85 -50.11
CA GLY A 154 -16.04 -39.41 -49.95
C GLY A 154 -15.01 -38.43 -49.44
N PHE A 155 -13.76 -38.87 -49.47
CA PHE A 155 -12.59 -38.08 -49.09
C PHE A 155 -11.83 -37.68 -50.34
N TYR A 156 -11.20 -36.52 -50.29
CA TYR A 156 -10.39 -36.04 -51.40
C TYR A 156 -9.06 -35.45 -50.93
N ILE A 157 -8.10 -35.41 -51.85
CA ILE A 157 -6.91 -34.55 -51.78
C ILE A 157 -6.73 -33.79 -53.11
N SER A 158 -6.20 -32.57 -53.07
CA SER A 158 -6.00 -31.71 -54.24
C SER A 158 -4.89 -30.68 -54.00
N ASP A 159 -4.32 -30.10 -55.07
CA ASP A 159 -3.44 -28.93 -54.99
C ASP A 159 -4.19 -27.59 -55.06
N ILE A 160 -5.52 -27.62 -55.18
CA ILE A 160 -6.36 -26.43 -55.28
C ILE A 160 -6.76 -25.96 -53.87
N PRO A 161 -6.61 -24.66 -53.56
CA PRO A 161 -7.07 -24.10 -52.29
C PRO A 161 -8.54 -24.40 -52.02
N SER A 162 -8.81 -24.71 -50.76
CA SER A 162 -10.14 -25.04 -50.26
C SER A 162 -11.22 -23.98 -50.54
N SER A 163 -10.85 -22.70 -50.61
CA SER A 163 -11.75 -21.60 -50.98
C SER A 163 -12.10 -21.57 -52.48
N GLU A 164 -11.33 -22.24 -53.33
CA GLU A 164 -11.51 -22.25 -54.78
C GLU A 164 -12.05 -23.59 -55.29
N ILE A 165 -11.74 -24.69 -54.59
CA ILE A 165 -12.10 -26.04 -55.06
C ILE A 165 -13.61 -26.23 -55.15
N ILE A 166 -14.41 -25.64 -54.24
CA ILE A 166 -15.87 -25.80 -54.22
C ILE A 166 -16.54 -25.39 -55.54
N ASP A 167 -16.01 -24.34 -56.19
CA ASP A 167 -16.52 -23.81 -57.46
C ASP A 167 -15.98 -24.56 -58.69
N LYS A 168 -15.02 -25.46 -58.48
CA LYS A 168 -14.40 -26.31 -59.50
C LYS A 168 -14.93 -27.75 -59.48
N LEU A 169 -15.85 -28.10 -58.58
CA LEU A 169 -16.50 -29.42 -58.52
C LEU A 169 -17.65 -29.55 -59.54
N GLY A 170 -17.87 -30.73 -60.12
CA GLY A 170 -19.04 -31.02 -60.99
C GLY A 170 -20.37 -31.11 -60.22
N THR A 171 -21.55 -30.94 -60.87
CA THR A 171 -22.86 -30.82 -60.17
C THR A 171 -24.08 -31.58 -60.76
N GLY A 172 -23.99 -32.40 -61.83
CA GLY A 172 -25.19 -32.86 -62.57
C GLY A 172 -25.24 -34.30 -63.10
N VAL A 173 -26.46 -34.79 -63.37
CA VAL A 173 -26.79 -36.05 -64.08
C VAL A 173 -26.87 -35.75 -65.58
N GLY A 174 -25.88 -36.21 -66.35
CA GLY A 174 -25.71 -35.86 -67.77
C GLY A 174 -24.41 -35.13 -68.09
N ASN A 175 -23.64 -34.75 -67.08
CA ASN A 175 -22.25 -34.32 -67.24
C ASN A 175 -21.34 -35.50 -66.93
N TRP A 176 -20.68 -36.03 -67.96
CA TRP A 176 -19.39 -36.67 -67.75
C TRP A 176 -18.45 -35.57 -67.23
N PRO A 177 -17.88 -35.57 -66.00
CA PRO A 177 -17.85 -36.61 -64.96
C PRO A 177 -18.34 -36.21 -63.53
N GLY A 178 -18.88 -37.20 -62.80
CA GLY A 178 -18.60 -37.47 -61.38
C GLY A 178 -19.09 -36.57 -60.24
N SER A 179 -20.14 -35.76 -60.44
CA SER A 179 -21.06 -35.12 -59.46
C SER A 179 -20.55 -34.39 -58.18
N SER A 180 -19.38 -34.63 -57.61
CA SER A 180 -18.66 -33.79 -56.62
C SER A 180 -17.29 -34.41 -56.30
N GLY A 181 -17.09 -35.70 -56.61
CA GLY A 181 -15.83 -36.41 -56.39
C GLY A 181 -14.75 -36.10 -57.45
N SER A 182 -14.97 -35.12 -58.32
CA SER A 182 -14.02 -34.73 -59.36
C SER A 182 -14.18 -33.27 -59.76
N LEU A 183 -13.15 -32.76 -60.43
CA LEU A 183 -13.15 -31.44 -61.06
C LEU A 183 -14.08 -31.46 -62.28
N LYS A 184 -14.84 -30.38 -62.46
CA LYS A 184 -15.70 -30.20 -63.64
C LYS A 184 -14.84 -30.13 -64.91
N ASP A 185 -15.39 -30.58 -66.03
CA ASP A 185 -14.74 -30.62 -67.34
C ASP A 185 -14.64 -29.21 -67.97
N GLU A 186 -13.87 -28.34 -67.31
CA GLU A 186 -13.55 -27.00 -67.74
C GLU A 186 -12.04 -26.78 -67.56
N SER A 187 -11.33 -26.32 -68.60
CA SER A 187 -9.86 -26.21 -68.55
C SER A 187 -9.32 -25.37 -67.38
N GLN A 188 -10.07 -24.37 -66.92
CA GLN A 188 -9.71 -23.55 -65.77
C GLN A 188 -9.86 -24.28 -64.42
N ALA A 189 -10.62 -25.37 -64.38
CA ALA A 189 -10.80 -26.21 -63.20
C ALA A 189 -9.69 -27.27 -63.09
N TYR A 190 -9.33 -27.93 -64.20
CA TYR A 190 -8.48 -29.12 -64.18
C TYR A 190 -7.01 -28.90 -64.58
N LYS A 191 -6.71 -27.87 -65.39
CA LYS A 191 -5.41 -27.79 -66.09
C LYS A 191 -4.31 -27.40 -65.13
N GLY A 192 -3.28 -28.22 -65.06
CA GLY A 192 -2.17 -28.04 -64.13
C GLY A 192 -2.52 -28.41 -62.69
N HIS A 193 -3.71 -28.92 -62.40
CA HIS A 193 -4.16 -29.30 -61.07
C HIS A 193 -4.43 -30.81 -60.97
N TYR A 194 -4.62 -31.32 -59.76
CA TYR A 194 -5.14 -32.66 -59.52
C TYR A 194 -6.20 -32.66 -58.41
N MET A 195 -7.11 -33.62 -58.51
CA MET A 195 -7.97 -34.03 -57.40
C MET A 195 -8.07 -35.55 -57.42
N LEU A 196 -7.73 -36.17 -56.29
CA LEU A 196 -7.92 -37.60 -56.06
C LEU A 196 -9.07 -37.77 -55.07
N PHE A 197 -10.01 -38.63 -55.37
CA PHE A 197 -11.20 -38.87 -54.56
C PHE A 197 -11.40 -40.36 -54.33
N SER A 198 -11.96 -40.73 -53.18
CA SER A 198 -12.43 -42.08 -52.93
C SER A 198 -13.67 -42.08 -52.03
N GLY A 199 -14.67 -42.87 -52.41
CA GLY A 199 -15.94 -43.00 -51.68
C GLY A 199 -17.08 -43.48 -52.57
N PHE A 200 -18.31 -43.14 -52.20
CA PHE A 200 -19.48 -43.37 -53.03
C PHE A 200 -19.41 -42.50 -54.28
N HIS A 201 -19.81 -43.07 -55.41
CA HIS A 201 -19.74 -42.45 -56.72
C HIS A 201 -20.92 -42.93 -57.56
N ASN A 202 -21.47 -42.05 -58.40
CA ASN A 202 -22.62 -42.29 -59.28
C ASN A 202 -23.89 -42.79 -58.56
N ASP A 203 -25.03 -42.29 -59.01
CA ASP A 203 -26.33 -42.52 -58.37
C ASP A 203 -26.89 -43.96 -58.52
N GLY A 204 -26.12 -44.87 -59.13
CA GLY A 204 -26.42 -46.29 -59.33
C GLY A 204 -25.91 -47.24 -58.23
N GLY A 205 -25.26 -46.74 -57.19
CA GLY A 205 -24.71 -47.58 -56.11
C GLY A 205 -23.30 -48.06 -56.38
N TRP A 206 -22.41 -47.13 -56.72
CA TRP A 206 -21.00 -47.43 -56.95
C TRP A 206 -20.12 -46.86 -55.83
N ILE A 207 -19.00 -47.54 -55.63
CA ILE A 207 -17.89 -47.06 -54.83
C ILE A 207 -16.71 -46.98 -55.77
N ALA A 208 -15.98 -45.87 -55.75
CA ALA A 208 -14.89 -45.66 -56.68
C ALA A 208 -13.73 -44.89 -56.05
N THR A 209 -12.55 -45.09 -56.62
CA THR A 209 -11.44 -44.15 -56.56
C THR A 209 -11.34 -43.44 -57.90
N LEU A 210 -11.30 -42.11 -57.87
CA LEU A 210 -11.31 -41.24 -59.04
C LEU A 210 -10.10 -40.32 -59.02
N SER A 211 -9.65 -39.94 -60.21
CA SER A 211 -8.69 -38.86 -60.40
C SER A 211 -9.17 -37.89 -61.45
N SER A 212 -8.86 -36.61 -61.27
CA SER A 212 -9.16 -35.55 -62.25
C SER A 212 -8.07 -34.48 -62.27
N GLY A 213 -7.86 -33.83 -63.42
CA GLY A 213 -6.76 -32.89 -63.67
C GLY A 213 -5.65 -33.43 -64.58
N THR A 214 -4.64 -32.60 -64.87
CA THR A 214 -3.41 -33.03 -65.57
C THR A 214 -2.22 -33.25 -64.64
N ALA A 215 -2.26 -32.81 -63.38
CA ALA A 215 -1.10 -32.78 -62.50
C ALA A 215 -1.00 -34.00 -61.58
N TYR A 216 -1.16 -35.19 -62.14
CA TYR A 216 -0.87 -36.46 -61.47
C TYR A 216 -0.42 -37.51 -62.48
N SER A 217 0.12 -38.64 -62.02
CA SER A 217 0.38 -39.80 -62.87
C SER A 217 -0.01 -41.08 -62.15
N ARG A 218 -0.87 -41.88 -62.77
CA ARG A 218 -1.32 -43.15 -62.22
C ARG A 218 -0.22 -44.22 -62.27
N ILE A 219 -0.13 -45.05 -61.24
CA ILE A 219 0.88 -46.14 -61.12
C ILE A 219 0.22 -47.52 -61.23
N THR A 220 -0.88 -47.77 -60.51
CA THR A 220 -1.60 -49.05 -60.61
C THR A 220 -2.20 -49.22 -62.01
N ALA A 221 -2.08 -50.40 -62.61
CA ALA A 221 -2.63 -50.71 -63.95
C ALA A 221 -4.06 -51.29 -63.85
N GLY A 222 -4.93 -50.98 -64.82
CA GLY A 222 -6.32 -51.49 -64.92
C GLY A 222 -7.38 -50.53 -64.36
N GLY A 223 -8.47 -50.33 -65.11
CA GLY A 223 -9.54 -49.33 -64.91
C GLY A 223 -10.33 -49.19 -66.22
N SER A 224 -11.54 -48.61 -66.24
CA SER A 224 -12.29 -48.44 -67.50
C SER A 224 -11.95 -47.11 -68.16
N ALA A 225 -11.56 -47.14 -69.44
CA ALA A 225 -11.25 -45.96 -70.25
C ALA A 225 -12.51 -45.23 -70.73
N PHE A 226 -13.48 -45.03 -69.85
CA PHE A 226 -14.64 -44.20 -70.14
C PHE A 226 -14.41 -42.82 -69.55
N GLY A 227 -13.73 -41.97 -70.33
CA GLY A 227 -13.52 -40.55 -70.04
C GLY A 227 -12.80 -39.89 -71.20
N ALA A 228 -13.47 -38.97 -71.89
CA ALA A 228 -12.88 -38.16 -72.97
C ALA A 228 -12.18 -36.88 -72.44
N SER A 229 -12.13 -36.71 -71.12
CA SER A 229 -11.66 -35.52 -70.42
C SER A 229 -10.62 -35.88 -69.38
N GLU A 230 -10.03 -34.89 -68.73
CA GLU A 230 -9.04 -35.02 -67.66
C GLU A 230 -9.63 -35.61 -66.37
N TYR A 231 -10.34 -36.74 -66.49
CA TYR A 231 -11.06 -37.47 -65.47
C TYR A 231 -10.96 -38.97 -65.74
N MET A 232 -10.75 -39.76 -64.68
CA MET A 232 -10.66 -41.21 -64.78
C MET A 232 -11.34 -41.91 -63.60
N ASP A 233 -12.16 -42.92 -63.92
CA ASP A 233 -12.62 -43.96 -62.99
C ASP A 233 -11.49 -44.98 -62.82
N ASP A 234 -10.53 -44.67 -61.94
CA ASP A 234 -9.34 -45.49 -61.76
C ASP A 234 -9.65 -46.88 -61.21
N ASP A 235 -10.63 -46.98 -60.32
CA ASP A 235 -11.12 -48.25 -59.77
C ASP A 235 -12.53 -48.06 -59.26
N TYR A 236 -13.41 -49.03 -59.51
CA TYR A 236 -14.79 -48.94 -59.06
C TYR A 236 -15.42 -50.31 -58.87
N VAL A 237 -16.41 -50.36 -57.97
CA VAL A 237 -17.23 -51.53 -57.69
C VAL A 237 -18.71 -51.16 -57.67
N GLY A 238 -19.52 -51.95 -58.37
CA GLY A 238 -20.97 -51.84 -58.37
C GLY A 238 -21.57 -52.79 -57.33
N LEU A 239 -22.47 -52.27 -56.48
CA LEU A 239 -23.05 -53.06 -55.39
C LEU A 239 -24.27 -53.90 -55.80
N TYR A 240 -24.96 -53.59 -56.92
CA TYR A 240 -26.12 -54.27 -57.54
C TYR A 240 -27.35 -54.62 -56.64
N ALA A 241 -27.17 -55.01 -55.39
CA ALA A 241 -28.15 -55.19 -54.32
C ALA A 241 -27.48 -54.81 -52.97
N GLY A 242 -28.23 -54.69 -51.86
CA GLY A 242 -27.61 -54.41 -50.54
C GLY A 242 -27.06 -52.99 -50.41
N TRP A 243 -27.81 -52.02 -50.94
CA TRP A 243 -27.50 -50.59 -50.86
C TRP A 243 -27.81 -49.97 -49.49
N GLU A 244 -28.46 -50.72 -48.59
CA GLU A 244 -28.92 -50.20 -47.31
C GLU A 244 -27.79 -50.16 -46.28
N ASN A 245 -27.59 -49.01 -45.65
CA ASN A 245 -26.63 -48.80 -44.56
C ASN A 245 -25.19 -49.20 -44.90
N VAL A 246 -24.76 -48.86 -46.12
CA VAL A 246 -23.38 -49.13 -46.58
C VAL A 246 -22.41 -48.16 -45.92
N VAL A 247 -21.30 -48.72 -45.45
CA VAL A 247 -20.15 -48.00 -44.92
C VAL A 247 -18.97 -48.22 -45.86
N VAL A 248 -18.30 -47.13 -46.23
CA VAL A 248 -17.04 -47.14 -46.98
C VAL A 248 -15.97 -46.52 -46.12
N ASP A 249 -15.01 -47.34 -45.70
CA ASP A 249 -13.77 -46.89 -45.08
C ASP A 249 -12.81 -46.44 -46.17
N VAL A 250 -12.24 -45.24 -46.02
CA VAL A 250 -11.29 -44.65 -46.97
C VAL A 250 -10.01 -44.31 -46.23
N SER A 251 -8.86 -44.60 -46.84
CA SER A 251 -7.54 -44.21 -46.36
C SER A 251 -6.70 -43.72 -47.53
N ILE A 252 -6.20 -42.50 -47.43
CA ILE A 252 -5.28 -41.88 -48.38
C ILE A 252 -3.95 -41.71 -47.66
N ASN A 253 -2.89 -42.32 -48.15
CA ASN A 253 -1.55 -42.27 -47.55
C ASN A 253 -0.53 -41.80 -48.58
N TYR A 254 0.26 -40.80 -48.26
CA TYR A 254 1.31 -40.26 -49.12
C TYR A 254 2.68 -40.49 -48.52
N ALA A 255 3.60 -41.00 -49.35
CA ALA A 255 5.01 -41.17 -49.02
C ALA A 255 5.86 -40.14 -49.77
N ALA A 256 6.40 -39.15 -49.05
CA ALA A 256 7.21 -38.07 -49.62
C ALA A 256 8.52 -38.56 -50.25
N SER A 257 9.11 -39.63 -49.72
CA SER A 257 10.32 -40.25 -50.28
C SER A 257 10.11 -40.65 -51.74
N THR A 258 8.95 -41.23 -52.06
CA THR A 258 8.61 -41.72 -53.39
C THR A 258 7.74 -40.74 -54.18
N GLY A 259 7.04 -39.82 -53.54
CA GLY A 259 6.01 -38.96 -54.15
C GLY A 259 4.73 -39.72 -54.50
N ILE A 260 4.47 -40.85 -53.86
CA ILE A 260 3.35 -41.74 -54.17
C ILE A 260 2.23 -41.57 -53.15
N VAL A 261 1.02 -41.34 -53.64
CA VAL A 261 -0.24 -41.41 -52.89
C VAL A 261 -0.86 -42.79 -53.11
N SER A 262 -1.14 -43.53 -52.05
CA SER A 262 -1.93 -44.76 -52.05
C SER A 262 -3.33 -44.44 -51.51
N VAL A 263 -4.34 -44.60 -52.35
CA VAL A 263 -5.75 -44.41 -52.01
C VAL A 263 -6.40 -45.78 -51.89
N THR A 264 -6.90 -46.10 -50.70
CA THR A 264 -7.52 -47.37 -50.36
C THR A 264 -8.96 -47.13 -49.95
N TYR A 265 -9.89 -47.93 -50.48
CA TYR A 265 -11.23 -48.03 -49.93
C TYR A 265 -11.57 -49.46 -49.54
N LYS A 266 -12.49 -49.61 -48.59
CA LYS A 266 -13.08 -50.88 -48.17
C LYS A 266 -14.55 -50.69 -47.83
N HIS A 267 -15.41 -51.63 -48.21
CA HIS A 267 -16.85 -51.55 -47.91
C HIS A 267 -17.40 -52.77 -47.20
N ASN A 268 -18.54 -52.58 -46.53
CA ASN A 268 -19.21 -53.62 -45.73
C ASN A 268 -20.40 -54.30 -46.42
N SER A 269 -20.72 -53.94 -47.68
CA SER A 269 -21.87 -54.53 -48.39
C SER A 269 -21.76 -56.07 -48.46
N SER A 270 -22.89 -56.74 -48.18
CA SER A 270 -22.99 -58.19 -48.02
C SER A 270 -23.39 -58.93 -49.30
N THR A 271 -23.53 -58.22 -50.42
CA THR A 271 -24.06 -58.75 -51.69
C THR A 271 -22.97 -59.11 -52.68
N THR A 272 -23.40 -59.74 -53.78
CA THR A 272 -22.53 -60.01 -54.93
C THR A 272 -22.17 -58.69 -55.59
N ASP A 273 -20.88 -58.37 -55.57
CA ASP A 273 -20.31 -57.19 -56.19
C ASP A 273 -19.47 -57.56 -57.43
N TRP A 274 -19.34 -56.59 -58.32
CA TRP A 274 -18.42 -56.69 -59.44
C TRP A 274 -17.64 -55.39 -59.54
N GLY A 275 -16.32 -55.52 -59.46
CA GLY A 275 -15.40 -54.40 -59.57
C GLY A 275 -14.49 -54.50 -60.78
N VAL A 276 -13.95 -53.35 -61.17
CA VAL A 276 -13.00 -53.16 -62.28
C VAL A 276 -11.79 -52.44 -61.74
N GLY A 277 -10.59 -52.90 -62.11
CA GLY A 277 -9.33 -52.33 -61.68
C GLY A 277 -8.59 -53.23 -60.70
N ALA A 278 -8.20 -52.68 -59.55
CA ALA A 278 -7.51 -53.36 -58.46
C ALA A 278 -8.45 -53.86 -57.35
N TYR A 279 -9.77 -53.78 -57.54
CA TYR A 279 -10.77 -54.29 -56.60
C TYR A 279 -10.65 -55.81 -56.35
N ASP A 280 -10.56 -56.18 -55.08
CA ASP A 280 -10.59 -57.57 -54.60
C ASP A 280 -11.91 -57.85 -53.88
N SER A 281 -12.76 -58.68 -54.51
CA SER A 281 -14.07 -59.07 -54.00
C SER A 281 -14.03 -59.95 -52.74
N LYS A 282 -12.86 -60.52 -52.38
CA LYS A 282 -12.70 -61.29 -51.13
C LYS A 282 -12.52 -60.36 -49.93
N THR A 283 -11.70 -59.34 -50.09
CA THR A 283 -11.39 -58.35 -49.03
C THR A 283 -12.34 -57.15 -49.06
N LYS A 284 -13.15 -57.03 -50.12
CA LYS A 284 -14.09 -55.94 -50.39
C LYS A 284 -13.38 -54.59 -50.42
N SER A 285 -12.19 -54.56 -51.00
CA SER A 285 -11.28 -53.42 -50.96
C SER A 285 -10.47 -53.27 -52.25
N ALA A 286 -9.95 -52.07 -52.47
CA ALA A 286 -8.99 -51.78 -53.52
C ALA A 286 -7.93 -50.80 -53.03
N THR A 287 -6.76 -50.78 -53.68
CA THR A 287 -5.73 -49.77 -53.43
C THR A 287 -5.14 -49.28 -54.75
N ILE A 288 -5.23 -47.99 -54.99
CA ILE A 288 -4.75 -47.33 -56.21
C ILE A 288 -3.64 -46.35 -55.87
N GLN A 289 -2.57 -46.40 -56.65
CA GLN A 289 -1.40 -45.56 -56.45
C GLN A 289 -1.27 -44.50 -57.53
N TYR A 290 -0.97 -43.29 -57.10
CA TYR A 290 -0.74 -42.10 -57.92
C TYR A 290 0.57 -41.44 -57.55
N ARG A 291 1.16 -40.71 -58.47
CA ARG A 291 2.26 -39.78 -58.25
C ARG A 291 1.72 -38.36 -58.38
N ILE A 292 2.00 -37.50 -57.41
CA ILE A 292 1.60 -36.08 -57.40
C ILE A 292 2.84 -35.16 -57.36
N PRO A 293 2.72 -33.88 -57.78
CA PRO A 293 3.79 -32.89 -57.66
C PRO A 293 4.22 -32.67 -56.21
N LYS A 294 5.52 -32.49 -55.99
CA LYS A 294 6.13 -32.28 -54.66
C LYS A 294 6.32 -30.80 -54.31
N ASP A 295 6.11 -29.91 -55.26
CA ASP A 295 6.30 -28.46 -55.15
C ASP A 295 4.98 -27.72 -54.89
N LYS A 296 3.87 -28.45 -54.80
CA LYS A 296 2.53 -27.88 -54.65
C LYS A 296 1.93 -28.18 -53.28
N PRO A 297 1.24 -27.22 -52.64
CA PRO A 297 0.51 -27.47 -51.40
C PRO A 297 -0.51 -28.61 -51.55
N VAL A 298 -0.74 -29.38 -50.49
CA VAL A 298 -1.78 -30.41 -50.49
C VAL A 298 -2.94 -30.01 -49.59
N TYR A 299 -4.10 -29.82 -50.19
CA TYR A 299 -5.37 -29.62 -49.50
C TYR A 299 -6.14 -30.93 -49.45
N LEU A 300 -6.86 -31.16 -48.36
CA LEU A 300 -7.62 -32.39 -48.13
C LEU A 300 -8.93 -32.11 -47.41
N GLY A 301 -9.88 -33.02 -47.55
CA GLY A 301 -11.16 -32.86 -46.89
C GLY A 301 -12.17 -33.94 -47.25
N ILE A 302 -13.41 -33.67 -46.85
CA ILE A 302 -14.58 -34.46 -47.19
C ILE A 302 -15.33 -33.72 -48.29
N VAL A 303 -15.84 -34.45 -49.27
CA VAL A 303 -16.65 -33.91 -50.35
C VAL A 303 -17.86 -34.79 -50.61
N GLY A 304 -18.97 -34.17 -50.99
CA GLY A 304 -20.17 -34.91 -51.41
C GLY A 304 -21.15 -34.06 -52.21
N ASN A 305 -22.17 -34.74 -52.71
CA ASN A 305 -23.28 -34.15 -53.45
C ASN A 305 -24.62 -34.56 -52.81
N GLY A 306 -25.51 -33.58 -52.62
CA GLY A 306 -26.85 -33.83 -52.11
C GLY A 306 -27.84 -34.47 -53.10
N ASN A 307 -27.58 -34.43 -54.42
CA ASN A 307 -28.42 -34.42 -55.66
C ASN A 307 -29.85 -35.02 -55.72
N LYS A 308 -30.46 -35.47 -54.64
CA LYS A 308 -31.79 -36.09 -54.58
C LYS A 308 -32.59 -35.46 -53.45
N ASN A 309 -33.90 -35.29 -53.64
CA ASN A 309 -34.81 -34.77 -52.61
C ASN A 309 -35.37 -35.91 -51.73
N ASP A 310 -34.50 -36.75 -51.17
CA ASP A 310 -34.91 -37.88 -50.33
C ASP A 310 -33.85 -38.13 -49.24
N SER A 311 -34.27 -38.09 -47.99
CA SER A 311 -33.39 -38.12 -46.81
C SER A 311 -32.56 -39.40 -46.72
N LYS A 312 -32.93 -40.49 -47.41
CA LYS A 312 -32.12 -41.71 -47.51
C LYS A 312 -30.78 -41.50 -48.23
N TYR A 313 -30.62 -40.40 -48.97
CA TYR A 313 -29.36 -40.00 -49.62
C TYR A 313 -28.54 -39.01 -48.78
N THR A 314 -28.86 -38.85 -47.50
CA THR A 314 -28.02 -38.05 -46.59
C THR A 314 -26.74 -38.80 -46.30
N SER A 315 -25.59 -38.22 -46.62
CA SER A 315 -24.28 -38.81 -46.28
C SER A 315 -23.77 -38.34 -44.93
N ARG A 316 -23.06 -39.24 -44.25
CA ARG A 316 -22.45 -39.01 -42.94
C ARG A 316 -21.00 -39.44 -43.00
N SER A 317 -20.09 -38.50 -42.87
CA SER A 317 -18.65 -38.77 -42.97
C SER A 317 -17.95 -38.47 -41.65
N VAL A 318 -17.05 -39.36 -41.22
CA VAL A 318 -16.26 -39.19 -40.00
C VAL A 318 -14.79 -39.36 -40.35
N VAL A 319 -13.96 -38.39 -39.98
CA VAL A 319 -12.51 -38.54 -40.04
C VAL A 319 -12.06 -39.39 -38.84
N THR A 320 -11.31 -40.47 -39.12
CA THR A 320 -10.79 -41.40 -38.10
C THR A 320 -9.28 -41.28 -37.91
N GLY A 321 -8.58 -40.68 -38.87
CA GLY A 321 -7.12 -40.47 -38.81
C GLY A 321 -6.70 -39.32 -39.70
N ILE A 322 -5.76 -38.51 -39.21
CA ILE A 322 -5.03 -37.55 -40.01
C ILE A 322 -3.59 -37.47 -39.49
N THR A 323 -2.62 -37.54 -40.39
CA THR A 323 -1.20 -37.32 -40.07
C THR A 323 -0.59 -36.46 -41.16
N GLY A 324 0.44 -35.70 -40.82
CA GLY A 324 1.09 -34.84 -41.79
C GLY A 324 1.92 -33.75 -41.12
N THR A 325 2.49 -32.89 -41.94
CA THR A 325 3.13 -31.65 -41.52
C THR A 325 2.45 -30.50 -42.24
N TYR A 326 2.09 -29.44 -41.52
CA TYR A 326 1.53 -28.23 -42.10
C TYR A 326 2.56 -27.55 -43.01
N LEU A 327 2.11 -27.00 -44.13
CA LEU A 327 2.94 -26.16 -44.98
C LEU A 327 3.24 -24.83 -44.28
N THR A 328 4.50 -24.40 -44.33
CA THR A 328 4.99 -23.22 -43.59
C THR A 328 5.34 -22.04 -44.49
N THR A 329 5.43 -20.85 -43.90
CA THR A 329 5.87 -19.61 -44.52
C THR A 329 6.76 -18.81 -43.56
N ASN A 330 7.74 -18.09 -44.13
CA ASN A 330 8.60 -17.17 -43.37
C ASN A 330 7.89 -15.83 -43.16
N ARG A 331 8.04 -15.26 -41.97
CA ARG A 331 7.57 -13.93 -41.60
C ARG A 331 8.72 -13.10 -41.06
N THR A 332 8.81 -11.84 -41.50
CA THR A 332 9.81 -10.89 -41.01
C THR A 332 9.19 -9.97 -39.96
N VAL A 333 9.84 -9.83 -38.82
CA VAL A 333 9.47 -8.95 -37.70
C VAL A 333 10.51 -7.85 -37.58
N ARG A 334 10.08 -6.59 -37.73
CA ARG A 334 10.94 -5.42 -37.55
C ARG A 334 10.82 -4.87 -36.13
N PHE A 335 11.88 -4.26 -35.64
CA PHE A 335 11.88 -3.52 -34.38
C PHE A 335 12.05 -2.03 -34.71
N ILE A 336 10.99 -1.27 -34.53
CA ILE A 336 10.93 0.14 -34.89
C ILE A 336 10.34 0.96 -33.76
N ASP A 337 10.61 2.26 -33.75
CA ASP A 337 9.85 3.20 -32.94
C ASP A 337 8.56 3.66 -33.66
N GLU A 338 7.73 4.46 -32.98
CA GLU A 338 6.50 5.01 -33.52
C GLU A 338 6.72 6.04 -34.64
N ALA A 339 7.96 6.52 -34.83
CA ALA A 339 8.37 7.35 -35.97
C ALA A 339 8.89 6.51 -37.16
N GLY A 340 8.98 5.18 -37.00
CA GLY A 340 9.44 4.25 -38.03
C GLY A 340 10.95 4.10 -38.11
N ASN A 341 11.71 4.66 -37.17
CA ASN A 341 13.15 4.49 -37.11
C ASN A 341 13.48 3.06 -36.70
N LYS A 342 14.51 2.49 -37.32
CA LYS A 342 14.95 1.13 -37.05
C LYS A 342 15.74 1.09 -35.74
N LEU A 343 15.27 0.30 -34.78
CA LEU A 343 15.93 0.13 -33.47
C LEU A 343 16.86 -1.08 -33.44
N ALA A 344 16.59 -2.09 -34.26
CA ALA A 344 17.43 -3.27 -34.35
C ALA A 344 17.26 -4.04 -35.67
N LEU A 345 18.08 -5.06 -35.87
CA LEU A 345 18.01 -5.97 -37.02
C LEU A 345 16.70 -6.77 -37.05
N ASP A 346 16.21 -7.04 -38.26
CA ASP A 346 14.94 -7.74 -38.49
C ASP A 346 15.08 -9.22 -38.11
N SER A 347 14.09 -9.77 -37.42
CA SER A 347 14.03 -11.20 -37.10
C SER A 347 13.13 -11.95 -38.07
N LYS A 348 13.42 -13.23 -38.32
CA LYS A 348 12.65 -14.09 -39.24
C LYS A 348 12.09 -15.31 -38.52
N ILE A 349 10.82 -15.61 -38.74
CA ILE A 349 10.11 -16.71 -38.09
C ILE A 349 9.40 -17.58 -39.12
N LEU A 350 9.57 -18.89 -39.01
CA LEU A 350 8.84 -19.90 -39.79
C LEU A 350 7.56 -20.32 -39.06
N MET A 351 6.40 -20.26 -39.73
CA MET A 351 5.09 -20.65 -39.15
C MET A 351 4.13 -21.26 -40.19
N PRO A 352 3.10 -22.02 -39.79
CA PRO A 352 2.11 -22.57 -40.72
C PRO A 352 1.35 -21.49 -41.49
N ARG A 353 1.06 -21.79 -42.76
CA ARG A 353 0.24 -20.94 -43.63
C ARG A 353 -1.18 -20.88 -43.08
N GLY A 354 -1.75 -19.67 -42.94
CA GLY A 354 -3.07 -19.46 -42.33
C GLY A 354 -3.06 -19.24 -40.81
N GLY A 355 -1.89 -19.20 -40.16
CA GLY A 355 -1.75 -18.94 -38.71
C GLY A 355 -1.99 -17.48 -38.30
N ARG A 356 -2.25 -17.24 -37.01
CA ARG A 356 -2.25 -15.88 -36.41
C ARG A 356 -1.04 -15.68 -35.54
N LEU A 357 -0.42 -14.50 -35.64
CA LEU A 357 0.74 -14.12 -34.83
C LEU A 357 0.40 -12.99 -33.86
N GLY A 358 0.48 -13.26 -32.56
CA GLY A 358 0.44 -12.25 -31.50
C GLY A 358 1.85 -11.78 -31.14
N ILE A 359 2.03 -10.47 -30.99
CA ILE A 359 3.32 -9.84 -30.68
C ILE A 359 3.14 -9.00 -29.43
N GLY A 360 3.63 -9.49 -28.29
CA GLY A 360 3.69 -8.81 -26.99
C GLY A 360 2.37 -8.25 -26.47
N ASN A 361 1.23 -8.66 -27.04
CA ASN A 361 -0.09 -8.11 -26.74
C ASN A 361 -0.97 -9.09 -25.94
N GLU A 362 -0.37 -10.15 -25.40
CA GLU A 362 -1.03 -11.23 -24.65
C GLU A 362 -2.31 -11.78 -25.33
N ASP A 363 -2.37 -11.77 -26.66
CA ASP A 363 -3.52 -12.31 -27.38
C ASP A 363 -3.55 -13.85 -27.28
N ASP A 364 -4.34 -14.35 -26.34
CA ASP A 364 -4.54 -15.78 -26.10
C ASP A 364 -5.24 -16.51 -27.25
N GLU A 365 -5.87 -15.79 -28.18
CA GLU A 365 -6.51 -16.36 -29.37
C GLU A 365 -5.49 -16.58 -30.50
N ALA A 366 -4.26 -16.05 -30.37
CA ALA A 366 -3.18 -16.30 -31.31
C ALA A 366 -2.45 -17.61 -30.94
N PRO A 367 -2.46 -18.65 -31.79
CA PRO A 367 -1.77 -19.91 -31.53
C PRO A 367 -0.24 -19.75 -31.55
N TYR A 368 0.26 -18.70 -32.19
CA TYR A 368 1.67 -18.32 -32.20
C TYR A 368 1.83 -16.97 -31.49
N TYR A 369 2.49 -16.99 -30.33
CA TYR A 369 2.64 -15.82 -29.46
C TYR A 369 4.12 -15.53 -29.22
N PHE A 370 4.48 -14.25 -29.33
CA PHE A 370 5.76 -13.72 -28.88
C PHE A 370 5.56 -12.83 -27.67
N ASP A 371 6.40 -13.02 -26.66
CA ASP A 371 6.33 -12.17 -25.48
C ASP A 371 6.79 -10.75 -25.80
N LYS A 372 6.48 -9.80 -24.91
CA LYS A 372 6.97 -8.44 -25.01
C LYS A 372 8.50 -8.49 -25.21
N PRO A 373 9.01 -7.99 -26.34
CA PRO A 373 10.45 -7.97 -26.55
C PRO A 373 11.13 -7.06 -25.52
N GLY A 374 12.41 -7.32 -25.22
CA GLY A 374 13.20 -6.46 -24.33
C GLY A 374 13.15 -5.00 -24.79
N MET A 375 13.11 -4.06 -23.84
CA MET A 375 13.09 -2.63 -24.15
C MET A 375 14.51 -2.10 -24.37
N PRO A 376 14.77 -1.38 -25.47
CA PRO A 376 15.89 -0.45 -25.52
C PRO A 376 15.68 0.67 -24.50
N SER A 377 16.75 1.19 -23.89
CA SER A 377 16.67 2.34 -22.99
C SER A 377 16.03 3.54 -23.71
N GLY A 378 15.16 4.28 -23.02
CA GLY A 378 14.47 5.45 -23.56
C GLY A 378 13.26 5.14 -24.45
N TYR A 379 12.80 3.88 -24.46
CA TYR A 379 11.63 3.45 -25.22
C TYR A 379 10.66 2.64 -24.35
N THR A 380 9.37 2.90 -24.52
CA THR A 380 8.26 2.22 -23.84
C THR A 380 7.48 1.32 -24.79
N TYR A 381 7.22 0.08 -24.38
CA TYR A 381 6.35 -0.85 -25.09
C TYR A 381 4.88 -0.59 -24.77
N LEU A 382 4.06 -0.38 -25.81
CA LEU A 382 2.61 -0.26 -25.71
C LEU A 382 1.91 -1.35 -26.52
N SER A 383 1.07 -2.16 -25.87
CA SER A 383 0.31 -3.22 -26.55
C SER A 383 -0.64 -2.69 -27.63
N SER A 384 -1.13 -1.46 -27.49
CA SER A 384 -1.97 -0.79 -28.49
C SER A 384 -1.26 -0.52 -29.82
N LEU A 385 0.07 -0.39 -29.81
CA LEU A 385 0.88 -0.20 -31.02
C LEU A 385 1.26 -1.53 -31.69
N ASN A 386 0.94 -2.66 -31.06
CA ASN A 386 1.41 -4.00 -31.45
C ASN A 386 0.24 -5.01 -31.59
N PRO A 387 -0.70 -4.81 -32.53
CA PRO A 387 -1.84 -5.70 -32.69
C PRO A 387 -1.48 -7.07 -33.29
N THR A 388 -2.30 -8.08 -32.99
CA THR A 388 -2.21 -9.43 -33.60
C THR A 388 -2.38 -9.35 -35.10
N ALA A 389 -1.55 -10.10 -35.83
CA ALA A 389 -1.55 -10.08 -37.28
C ALA A 389 -1.76 -11.47 -37.89
N TYR A 390 -2.77 -11.57 -38.75
CA TYR A 390 -3.11 -12.77 -39.50
C TYR A 390 -2.10 -13.03 -40.64
N VAL A 391 -1.65 -14.28 -40.76
CA VAL A 391 -0.76 -14.75 -41.81
C VAL A 391 -1.59 -15.60 -42.75
N GLY A 392 -2.24 -14.93 -43.70
CA GLY A 392 -3.03 -15.61 -44.72
C GLY A 392 -2.17 -16.48 -45.64
N GLU A 393 -2.75 -16.85 -46.77
CA GLU A 393 -2.09 -17.65 -47.80
C GLU A 393 -0.89 -16.95 -48.48
N SER A 394 -0.61 -15.68 -48.16
CA SER A 394 0.50 -14.89 -48.71
C SER A 394 1.82 -15.12 -47.96
N THR A 395 2.92 -15.22 -48.72
CA THR A 395 4.28 -15.42 -48.20
C THR A 395 4.98 -14.13 -47.76
N PHE A 396 4.38 -12.96 -47.95
CA PHE A 396 5.04 -11.65 -47.79
C PHE A 396 4.61 -10.83 -46.57
N SER A 397 3.87 -11.42 -45.62
CA SER A 397 3.38 -10.65 -44.46
C SER A 397 4.53 -10.10 -43.61
N LEU A 398 4.50 -8.78 -43.35
CA LEU A 398 5.44 -8.08 -42.46
C LEU A 398 4.77 -7.83 -41.11
N GLY A 399 5.48 -8.15 -40.01
CA GLY A 399 5.12 -7.72 -38.66
C GLY A 399 6.08 -6.63 -38.17
N ALA A 400 5.60 -5.75 -37.31
CA ALA A 400 6.45 -4.78 -36.63
C ALA A 400 6.17 -4.83 -35.13
N VAL A 401 7.25 -4.80 -34.35
CA VAL A 401 7.22 -4.40 -32.95
C VAL A 401 7.46 -2.90 -32.95
N VAL A 402 6.47 -2.14 -32.49
CA VAL A 402 6.52 -0.70 -32.40
C VAL A 402 6.69 -0.30 -30.94
N TYR A 403 7.79 0.39 -30.64
CA TYR A 403 8.02 1.00 -29.34
C TYR A 403 7.67 2.48 -29.39
N GLN A 404 7.22 3.03 -28.27
CA GLN A 404 7.02 4.45 -28.10
C GLN A 404 8.31 5.10 -27.58
N ARG A 405 8.75 6.23 -28.14
CA ARG A 405 9.84 7.03 -27.58
C ARG A 405 9.41 7.76 -26.30
N ASP A 406 10.24 7.67 -25.28
CA ASP A 406 10.07 8.41 -24.04
C ASP A 406 10.27 9.92 -24.29
N THR A 407 9.65 10.76 -23.45
CA THR A 407 9.94 12.20 -23.43
C THR A 407 11.11 12.43 -22.50
N GLN A 408 12.15 13.08 -23.00
CA GLN A 408 13.40 13.39 -22.29
C GLN A 408 13.49 14.89 -22.00
N GLN A 409 14.24 15.27 -20.96
CA GLN A 409 14.34 16.65 -20.48
C GLN A 409 15.78 17.17 -20.59
N TRP A 410 15.91 18.40 -21.07
CA TRP A 410 17.18 19.09 -21.15
C TRP A 410 17.15 20.44 -20.45
N THR A 411 18.16 20.70 -19.63
CA THR A 411 18.22 21.89 -18.77
C THR A 411 19.48 22.69 -19.02
N VAL A 412 19.35 23.99 -19.25
CA VAL A 412 20.47 24.95 -19.35
C VAL A 412 20.44 25.86 -18.14
N LYS A 413 21.44 25.72 -17.25
CA LYS A 413 21.62 26.61 -16.09
C LYS A 413 22.49 27.79 -16.48
N HIS A 414 22.00 29.00 -16.25
CA HIS A 414 22.74 30.24 -16.45
C HIS A 414 23.57 30.50 -15.20
N ILE A 415 24.89 30.50 -15.31
CA ILE A 415 25.81 30.62 -14.19
C ILE A 415 26.51 31.96 -14.25
N ASN A 416 26.43 32.74 -13.18
CA ASN A 416 27.32 33.90 -13.02
C ASN A 416 28.75 33.38 -12.83
N GLN A 417 29.62 33.66 -13.81
CA GLN A 417 30.98 33.13 -13.84
C GLN A 417 31.84 33.61 -12.66
N LEU A 418 31.57 34.80 -12.11
CA LEU A 418 32.34 35.34 -10.99
C LEU A 418 31.97 34.68 -9.65
N THR A 419 30.68 34.37 -9.46
CA THR A 419 30.16 33.88 -8.18
C THR A 419 29.87 32.39 -8.15
N GLY A 420 29.78 31.75 -9.33
CA GLY A 420 29.34 30.36 -9.49
C GLY A 420 27.84 30.14 -9.23
N LYS A 421 27.07 31.20 -8.98
CA LYS A 421 25.64 31.11 -8.65
C LYS A 421 24.80 30.90 -9.91
N ASN A 422 23.80 30.03 -9.83
CA ASN A 422 22.74 29.95 -10.84
C ASN A 422 21.87 31.21 -10.79
N ILE A 423 21.78 31.93 -11.92
CA ILE A 423 21.03 33.17 -12.10
C ILE A 423 19.77 33.00 -12.95
N GLY A 424 19.56 31.82 -13.54
CA GLY A 424 18.37 31.49 -14.32
C GLY A 424 18.48 30.12 -15.01
N THR A 425 17.37 29.59 -15.50
CA THR A 425 17.34 28.27 -16.14
C THR A 425 16.43 28.29 -17.36
N ASP A 426 16.87 27.65 -18.45
CA ASP A 426 16.00 27.25 -19.56
C ASP A 426 15.74 25.74 -19.50
N GLU A 427 14.50 25.31 -19.75
CA GLU A 427 14.11 23.89 -19.77
C GLU A 427 13.43 23.53 -21.09
N TRP A 428 13.92 22.50 -21.77
CA TRP A 428 13.40 21.98 -23.03
C TRP A 428 13.09 20.48 -22.92
N THR A 429 12.19 20.00 -23.79
CA THR A 429 11.86 18.58 -23.88
C THR A 429 11.85 18.13 -25.33
N ALA A 430 12.25 16.89 -25.58
CA ALA A 430 12.15 16.24 -26.89
C ALA A 430 11.96 14.73 -26.70
N LYS A 431 11.70 13.98 -27.77
CA LYS A 431 11.66 12.52 -27.69
C LYS A 431 13.07 11.93 -27.71
N THR A 432 13.24 10.75 -27.13
CA THR A 432 14.48 9.96 -27.19
C THR A 432 15.09 9.97 -28.60
N ASN A 433 16.39 10.26 -28.68
CA ASN A 433 17.17 10.39 -29.92
C ASN A 433 16.72 11.52 -30.89
N GLU A 434 15.87 12.46 -30.46
CA GLU A 434 15.62 13.69 -31.21
C GLU A 434 16.72 14.72 -30.97
N THR A 435 16.92 15.60 -31.97
CA THR A 435 17.84 16.74 -31.86
C THR A 435 17.06 17.97 -31.44
N ILE A 436 17.53 18.64 -30.38
CA ILE A 436 17.03 19.96 -29.99
C ILE A 436 17.84 21.06 -30.68
N ASN A 437 17.15 22.05 -31.21
CA ASN A 437 17.72 23.26 -31.82
C ASN A 437 17.05 24.48 -31.18
N GLN A 438 17.72 25.11 -30.23
CA GLN A 438 17.14 26.16 -29.38
C GLN A 438 18.10 27.33 -29.23
N THR A 439 17.59 28.51 -28.86
CA THR A 439 18.41 29.71 -28.65
C THR A 439 18.11 30.31 -27.29
N THR A 440 19.16 30.50 -26.49
CA THR A 440 19.10 31.18 -25.19
C THR A 440 19.61 32.60 -25.34
N ASN A 441 18.88 33.56 -24.76
CA ASN A 441 19.34 34.95 -24.66
C ASN A 441 20.10 35.16 -23.34
N ALA A 442 21.03 36.11 -23.33
CA ALA A 442 21.62 36.60 -22.10
C ALA A 442 20.54 37.20 -21.19
N LEU A 443 20.62 36.94 -19.89
CA LEU A 443 19.72 37.53 -18.90
C LEU A 443 20.01 39.01 -18.72
N SER A 444 18.99 39.78 -18.34
CA SER A 444 19.14 41.22 -18.08
C SER A 444 20.24 41.49 -17.05
N GLY A 445 21.16 42.40 -17.40
CA GLY A 445 22.33 42.72 -16.60
C GLY A 445 23.51 41.77 -16.79
N TYR A 446 23.47 40.82 -17.72
CA TYR A 446 24.58 39.90 -18.02
C TYR A 446 24.84 39.79 -19.52
N TYR A 447 26.03 39.28 -19.86
CA TYR A 447 26.37 38.89 -21.22
C TYR A 447 27.07 37.53 -21.21
N ILE A 448 26.86 36.77 -22.28
CA ILE A 448 27.43 35.44 -22.45
C ILE A 448 28.88 35.58 -22.95
N VAL A 449 29.80 34.85 -22.32
CA VAL A 449 31.22 34.85 -22.70
C VAL A 449 31.42 33.91 -23.90
N ASP A 450 32.49 34.06 -24.69
CA ASP A 450 32.74 33.27 -25.92
C ASP A 450 32.77 31.74 -25.68
N LYS A 451 32.87 30.93 -26.75
CA LYS A 451 32.80 29.46 -26.92
C LYS A 451 33.11 28.51 -25.74
N ASP A 452 33.86 28.96 -24.73
CA ASP A 452 34.18 28.23 -23.49
C ASP A 452 33.15 28.50 -22.37
N ALA A 453 32.15 29.35 -22.61
CA ALA A 453 31.04 29.63 -21.70
C ALA A 453 29.99 28.53 -21.62
N VAL A 454 30.13 27.47 -22.41
CA VAL A 454 29.18 26.35 -22.41
C VAL A 454 29.89 25.09 -21.97
N VAL A 455 29.40 24.46 -20.90
CA VAL A 455 29.99 23.23 -20.35
C VAL A 455 28.90 22.19 -20.14
N GLY A 456 29.03 21.05 -20.82
CA GLY A 456 28.18 19.86 -20.72
C GLY A 456 28.71 18.74 -21.62
N SER A 457 28.54 17.48 -21.23
CA SER A 457 29.09 16.30 -21.95
C SER A 457 28.53 16.12 -23.36
N ASP A 458 27.29 16.56 -23.58
CA ASP A 458 26.49 16.20 -24.75
C ASP A 458 26.20 17.39 -25.69
N VAL A 459 26.93 18.50 -25.50
CA VAL A 459 26.75 19.71 -26.29
C VAL A 459 27.69 19.74 -27.49
N SER A 460 27.14 19.60 -28.70
CA SER A 460 27.90 19.77 -29.94
C SER A 460 27.74 21.19 -30.48
N ASN A 461 28.80 22.00 -30.36
CA ASN A 461 29.03 23.20 -31.16
C ASN A 461 28.08 24.41 -30.90
N PRO A 462 28.03 24.95 -29.66
CA PRO A 462 27.22 26.14 -29.38
C PRO A 462 27.79 27.38 -30.09
N ALA A 463 26.94 28.11 -30.81
CA ALA A 463 27.33 29.34 -31.48
C ALA A 463 26.87 30.56 -30.66
N THR A 464 27.82 31.26 -30.05
CA THR A 464 27.59 32.53 -29.34
C THR A 464 27.60 33.70 -30.32
N SER A 465 26.69 34.66 -30.13
CA SER A 465 26.72 35.91 -30.89
C SER A 465 27.91 36.77 -30.49
N SER A 466 28.45 37.56 -31.44
CA SER A 466 29.65 38.38 -31.22
C SER A 466 29.50 39.45 -30.13
N ASP A 467 28.26 39.86 -29.83
CA ASP A 467 27.90 40.83 -28.81
C ASP A 467 27.60 40.18 -27.43
N GLY A 468 27.62 38.85 -27.35
CA GLY A 468 27.29 38.10 -26.13
C GLY A 468 25.80 38.10 -25.77
N SER A 469 24.91 38.52 -26.68
CA SER A 469 23.47 38.60 -26.43
C SER A 469 22.74 37.25 -26.47
N LYS A 470 23.27 36.24 -27.17
CA LYS A 470 22.63 34.93 -27.29
C LYS A 470 23.60 33.80 -27.60
N VAL A 471 23.14 32.57 -27.34
CA VAL A 471 23.79 31.32 -27.73
C VAL A 471 22.76 30.39 -28.38
N THR A 472 23.13 29.74 -29.49
CA THR A 472 22.32 28.70 -30.13
C THR A 472 22.88 27.32 -29.78
N TRP A 473 21.98 26.43 -29.40
CA TRP A 473 22.24 25.07 -28.94
C TRP A 473 21.80 24.04 -29.97
N THR A 474 22.68 23.09 -30.27
CA THR A 474 22.35 21.85 -30.98
C THR A 474 22.86 20.67 -30.16
N ALA A 475 21.94 19.83 -29.68
CA ALA A 475 22.28 18.64 -28.90
C ALA A 475 21.32 17.50 -29.25
N GLN A 476 21.81 16.27 -29.16
CA GLN A 476 20.94 15.09 -29.20
C GLN A 476 20.51 14.78 -27.78
N VAL A 477 19.22 14.53 -27.61
CA VAL A 477 18.70 14.10 -26.31
C VAL A 477 18.95 12.60 -26.16
N ASP A 478 19.36 12.18 -24.97
CA ASP A 478 19.79 10.81 -24.72
C ASP A 478 18.66 9.77 -24.83
N ASP A 479 19.03 8.54 -24.53
CA ASP A 479 18.17 7.37 -24.48
C ASP A 479 18.00 6.83 -23.06
N THR A 480 18.11 7.66 -22.02
CA THR A 480 17.97 7.15 -20.66
C THR A 480 16.53 6.71 -20.39
N SER A 481 16.36 5.56 -19.76
CA SER A 481 15.04 4.97 -19.51
C SER A 481 14.28 5.74 -18.43
N ASN A 482 13.11 6.28 -18.79
CA ASN A 482 12.24 6.96 -17.84
C ASN A 482 11.29 6.01 -17.10
N GLY A 483 11.37 4.71 -17.40
CA GLY A 483 10.54 3.69 -16.79
C GLY A 483 9.06 3.98 -17.09
N THR A 484 8.27 4.22 -16.04
CA THR A 484 6.85 4.64 -16.19
C THR A 484 6.63 6.12 -15.87
N SER A 485 7.70 6.88 -15.67
CA SER A 485 7.66 8.29 -15.25
C SER A 485 7.42 9.21 -16.44
N THR A 486 6.73 10.33 -16.20
CA THR A 486 6.63 11.44 -17.17
C THR A 486 7.83 12.37 -17.12
N THR A 487 8.65 12.26 -16.09
CA THR A 487 9.84 13.09 -15.85
C THR A 487 11.08 12.24 -16.06
N ASP A 488 12.02 12.79 -16.80
CA ASP A 488 13.30 12.18 -17.15
C ASP A 488 14.08 11.79 -15.88
N SER A 489 14.58 10.56 -15.86
CA SER A 489 15.29 10.01 -14.71
C SER A 489 16.71 10.55 -14.56
N THR A 490 17.31 11.00 -15.66
CA THR A 490 18.62 11.66 -15.69
C THR A 490 18.62 12.78 -16.73
N PRO A 491 17.95 13.91 -16.43
CA PRO A 491 17.94 15.05 -17.35
C PRO A 491 19.35 15.47 -17.72
N GLN A 492 19.65 15.70 -19.00
CA GLN A 492 20.96 16.25 -19.32
C GLN A 492 21.00 17.74 -18.95
N GLU A 493 22.11 18.14 -18.36
CA GLU A 493 22.32 19.49 -17.89
C GLU A 493 23.52 20.12 -18.59
N ALA A 494 23.36 21.37 -19.02
CA ALA A 494 24.45 22.20 -19.50
C ALA A 494 24.50 23.50 -18.68
N ASN A 495 25.71 24.00 -18.46
CA ASN A 495 25.93 25.30 -17.85
C ASN A 495 26.28 26.33 -18.92
N LEU A 496 25.58 27.47 -18.90
CA LEU A 496 25.85 28.66 -19.67
C LEU A 496 26.42 29.74 -18.76
N TYR A 497 27.72 29.99 -18.87
CA TYR A 497 28.41 30.99 -18.08
C TYR A 497 28.23 32.38 -18.67
N ALA A 498 27.76 33.30 -17.83
CA ALA A 498 27.60 34.70 -18.15
C ALA A 498 28.38 35.56 -17.16
N LEU A 499 28.85 36.72 -17.63
CA LEU A 499 29.49 37.74 -16.81
C LEU A 499 28.50 38.88 -16.56
N PRO A 500 28.54 39.51 -15.36
CA PRO A 500 27.71 40.68 -15.11
C PRO A 500 28.15 41.85 -15.99
N SER A 501 27.16 42.62 -16.43
CA SER A 501 27.35 43.85 -17.20
C SER A 501 27.84 44.98 -16.29
N VAL A 502 28.57 45.95 -16.85
CA VAL A 502 28.96 47.18 -16.15
C VAL A 502 27.72 48.02 -15.83
N GLN A 503 27.64 48.59 -14.62
CA GLN A 503 26.58 49.49 -14.17
C GLN A 503 27.17 50.78 -13.58
N GLU A 504 26.51 51.92 -13.79
CA GLU A 504 27.00 53.23 -13.34
C GLU A 504 25.92 54.03 -12.59
N ARG A 505 26.34 54.76 -11.54
CA ARG A 505 25.52 55.80 -10.90
C ARG A 505 26.24 57.13 -10.85
N ILE A 506 25.50 58.21 -11.01
CA ILE A 506 25.99 59.60 -11.02
C ILE A 506 25.23 60.40 -9.95
N LEU A 507 25.95 60.95 -8.98
CA LEU A 507 25.41 61.68 -7.83
C LEU A 507 25.75 63.17 -7.95
N THR A 508 24.76 64.05 -7.75
CA THR A 508 24.94 65.51 -7.69
C THR A 508 24.70 66.00 -6.27
N ILE A 509 25.74 66.41 -5.54
CA ILE A 509 25.70 66.64 -4.08
C ILE A 509 25.80 68.14 -3.78
N HIS A 510 24.85 68.69 -3.02
CA HIS A 510 24.83 70.07 -2.53
C HIS A 510 25.11 70.09 -1.02
N MET A 511 26.25 70.64 -0.61
CA MET A 511 26.71 70.68 0.78
C MET A 511 26.01 71.80 1.59
N PRO A 512 25.94 71.71 2.94
CA PRO A 512 25.35 72.74 3.80
C PRO A 512 26.01 74.12 3.69
N ASP A 513 27.28 74.18 3.30
CA ASP A 513 28.02 75.43 3.08
C ASP A 513 27.69 76.12 1.73
N GLY A 514 26.79 75.51 0.94
CA GLY A 514 26.36 76.01 -0.36
C GLY A 514 27.22 75.54 -1.54
N SER A 515 28.26 74.73 -1.33
CA SER A 515 29.08 74.18 -2.41
C SER A 515 28.43 72.95 -3.08
N GLN A 516 28.74 72.69 -4.36
CA GLN A 516 28.21 71.54 -5.13
C GLN A 516 29.34 70.64 -5.65
N LYS A 517 29.13 69.31 -5.63
CA LYS A 517 30.05 68.27 -6.14
C LYS A 517 29.31 67.25 -7.02
N THR A 518 30.04 66.57 -7.89
CA THR A 518 29.52 65.43 -8.68
C THR A 518 30.41 64.22 -8.45
N GLU A 519 29.80 63.08 -8.11
CA GLU A 519 30.47 61.79 -7.91
C GLU A 519 29.94 60.77 -8.92
N THR A 520 30.79 59.91 -9.45
CA THR A 520 30.39 58.81 -10.36
C THR A 520 30.97 57.51 -9.84
N GLN A 521 30.12 56.52 -9.62
CA GLN A 521 30.53 55.18 -9.23
C GLN A 521 30.21 54.18 -10.35
N ARG A 522 31.12 53.24 -10.56
CA ARG A 522 30.98 52.14 -11.51
C ARG A 522 31.13 50.82 -10.78
N THR A 523 30.27 49.88 -11.10
CA THR A 523 30.25 48.52 -10.57
C THR A 523 29.79 47.56 -11.67
N THR A 524 29.43 46.32 -11.32
CA THR A 524 28.80 45.36 -12.22
C THR A 524 27.49 44.84 -11.61
N THR A 525 26.57 44.35 -12.44
CA THR A 525 25.31 43.75 -11.97
C THR A 525 25.53 42.74 -10.84
N ASP A 526 24.64 42.78 -9.84
CA ASP A 526 24.70 42.06 -8.55
C ASP A 526 25.78 42.52 -7.58
N THR A 527 26.50 43.60 -7.88
CA THR A 527 27.44 44.23 -6.94
C THR A 527 26.97 45.64 -6.67
N ASP A 528 26.26 45.83 -5.56
CA ASP A 528 25.70 47.12 -5.15
C ASP A 528 26.77 48.22 -5.15
N PHE A 529 26.35 49.44 -5.48
CA PHE A 529 27.20 50.61 -5.39
C PHE A 529 27.59 50.85 -3.93
N PRO A 530 28.89 51.03 -3.61
CA PRO A 530 29.33 51.19 -2.24
C PRO A 530 28.89 52.53 -1.65
N GLU A 531 28.68 52.56 -0.33
CA GLU A 531 28.41 53.78 0.43
C GLU A 531 29.53 54.82 0.30
N LEU A 532 29.18 56.10 0.41
CA LEU A 532 30.12 57.22 0.46
C LEU A 532 30.09 57.87 1.85
N GLY A 533 30.91 57.32 2.77
CA GLY A 533 31.09 57.84 4.12
C GLY A 533 32.15 58.94 4.25
N GLY A 534 32.38 59.40 5.49
CA GLY A 534 33.40 60.41 5.82
C GLY A 534 32.92 61.84 5.56
N GLN A 535 33.47 62.53 4.58
CA GLN A 535 33.17 63.96 4.29
C GLN A 535 31.69 64.23 3.92
N TYR A 536 30.91 63.18 3.67
CA TYR A 536 29.49 63.24 3.30
C TYR A 536 28.54 62.85 4.46
N ALA A 537 29.07 62.42 5.61
CA ALA A 537 28.31 62.24 6.86
C ALA A 537 28.55 63.46 7.76
N ILE A 538 27.67 64.46 7.70
CA ILE A 538 27.90 65.77 8.31
C ILE A 538 27.20 65.84 9.68
N PRO A 539 27.92 66.01 10.80
CA PRO A 539 27.30 66.08 12.12
C PRO A 539 26.23 67.16 12.22
N GLY A 540 25.04 66.80 12.71
CA GLY A 540 23.88 67.69 12.83
C GLY A 540 23.11 67.92 11.51
N TYR A 541 23.46 67.23 10.43
CA TYR A 541 22.76 67.29 9.15
C TYR A 541 22.46 65.90 8.57
N ARG A 542 21.30 65.76 7.92
CA ARG A 542 20.88 64.54 7.22
C ARG A 542 20.93 64.73 5.73
N ALA A 543 21.50 63.75 5.03
CA ALA A 543 21.49 63.69 3.58
C ALA A 543 20.07 63.41 3.05
N VAL A 544 19.70 64.06 1.96
CA VAL A 544 18.41 63.91 1.28
C VAL A 544 18.67 63.56 -0.17
N ILE A 545 18.32 62.34 -0.57
CA ILE A 545 18.53 61.76 -1.90
C ILE A 545 17.23 61.86 -2.69
N ASP A 546 17.23 62.60 -3.80
CA ASP A 546 16.04 62.84 -4.64
C ASP A 546 14.81 63.24 -3.81
N ASP A 547 14.98 64.24 -2.95
CA ASP A 547 13.97 64.76 -2.02
C ASP A 547 13.54 63.76 -0.92
N VAL A 548 14.20 62.61 -0.79
CA VAL A 548 13.96 61.62 0.25
C VAL A 548 15.11 61.62 1.27
N PRO A 549 14.86 62.00 2.54
CA PRO A 549 15.89 61.93 3.58
C PRO A 549 16.34 60.49 3.84
N VAL A 550 17.64 60.29 4.05
CA VAL A 550 18.18 58.98 4.48
C VAL A 550 17.62 58.61 5.86
N THR A 551 17.48 57.31 6.12
CA THR A 551 16.91 56.86 7.40
C THR A 551 17.84 57.13 8.59
N ASP A 552 17.30 57.03 9.81
CA ASP A 552 18.09 57.22 11.04
C ASP A 552 19.26 56.24 11.14
N ALA A 553 19.09 55.02 10.63
CA ALA A 553 20.16 54.02 10.60
C ALA A 553 21.28 54.39 9.61
N GLU A 554 20.97 55.17 8.57
CA GLU A 554 21.86 55.50 7.46
C GLU A 554 22.51 56.88 7.61
N VAL A 555 22.03 57.72 8.54
CA VAL A 555 22.48 59.11 8.71
C VAL A 555 24.00 59.21 8.91
N ASN A 556 24.58 58.25 9.63
CA ASN A 556 26.03 58.19 9.90
C ASN A 556 26.85 57.63 8.74
N LEU A 557 26.21 57.04 7.72
CA LEU A 557 26.86 56.49 6.53
C LEU A 557 27.08 57.54 5.44
N GLY A 558 26.48 58.73 5.58
CA GLY A 558 26.52 59.79 4.57
C GLY A 558 25.57 59.49 3.42
N ILE A 559 26.09 59.04 2.27
CA ILE A 559 25.26 58.57 1.15
C ILE A 559 25.31 57.03 1.13
N PRO A 560 24.19 56.34 1.39
CA PRO A 560 24.14 54.89 1.52
C PRO A 560 24.45 54.15 0.21
N SER A 561 24.69 52.84 0.36
CA SER A 561 24.80 51.92 -0.77
C SER A 561 23.49 51.84 -1.54
N GLU A 562 23.59 51.57 -2.84
CA GLU A 562 22.41 51.42 -3.70
C GLU A 562 22.57 50.19 -4.58
N ALA A 563 21.48 49.44 -4.76
CA ALA A 563 21.50 48.30 -5.65
C ALA A 563 21.75 48.74 -7.10
N THR A 564 22.54 47.93 -7.81
CA THR A 564 22.67 48.10 -9.26
C THR A 564 21.38 47.76 -9.96
N ASP A 565 21.09 48.45 -11.07
CA ASP A 565 20.08 48.00 -11.99
C ASP A 565 20.50 46.70 -12.74
N LYS A 566 19.65 46.29 -13.68
CA LYS A 566 19.89 45.15 -14.58
C LYS A 566 19.82 45.55 -16.04
N THR A 567 20.20 46.79 -16.36
CA THR A 567 20.23 47.26 -17.74
C THR A 567 21.21 46.37 -18.52
N PRO A 568 20.77 45.74 -19.62
CA PRO A 568 21.65 44.88 -20.41
C PRO A 568 22.67 45.74 -21.16
N ASN A 569 23.88 45.85 -20.61
CA ASN A 569 24.97 46.58 -21.25
C ASN A 569 25.87 45.66 -22.10
N LEU A 570 25.51 44.37 -22.24
CA LEU A 570 26.25 43.38 -23.04
C LEU A 570 27.75 43.40 -22.68
N LYS A 571 28.64 43.29 -23.68
CA LYS A 571 30.10 43.45 -23.51
C LYS A 571 30.55 44.92 -23.53
N ALA A 572 29.69 45.89 -23.23
CA ALA A 572 30.06 47.30 -23.19
C ALA A 572 30.85 47.64 -21.91
N THR A 573 31.73 48.63 -22.02
CA THR A 573 32.56 49.12 -20.89
C THR A 573 31.93 50.29 -20.12
N THR A 574 30.73 50.72 -20.52
CA THR A 574 29.97 51.83 -19.95
C THR A 574 28.50 51.45 -19.88
N ASP A 575 27.80 52.00 -18.90
CA ASP A 575 26.37 51.80 -18.76
C ASP A 575 25.62 52.73 -19.74
N SER A 576 24.73 52.14 -20.51
CA SER A 576 23.94 52.89 -21.49
C SER A 576 22.83 53.72 -20.85
N VAL A 577 22.43 53.39 -19.62
CA VAL A 577 21.38 54.09 -18.87
C VAL A 577 21.79 54.26 -17.38
N PRO A 578 22.79 55.12 -17.06
CA PRO A 578 23.24 55.28 -15.68
C PRO A 578 22.15 55.78 -14.72
N GLN A 579 22.14 55.26 -13.50
CA GLN A 579 21.32 55.76 -12.38
C GLN A 579 21.77 57.18 -12.00
N ARG A 580 20.83 58.09 -11.73
CA ARG A 580 21.13 59.51 -11.43
C ARG A 580 20.38 59.97 -10.20
N HIS A 581 21.10 60.57 -9.25
CA HIS A 581 20.53 61.09 -8.00
C HIS A 581 21.04 62.50 -7.66
N THR A 582 20.22 63.26 -6.95
CA THR A 582 20.55 64.56 -6.37
C THR A 582 20.56 64.46 -4.85
N ILE A 583 21.66 64.88 -4.21
CA ILE A 583 21.82 64.87 -2.75
C ILE A 583 21.83 66.30 -2.20
N THR A 584 21.08 66.56 -1.13
CA THR A 584 21.10 67.81 -0.34
C THR A 584 21.22 67.50 1.16
N TYR A 585 21.35 68.51 2.04
CA TYR A 585 21.47 68.30 3.49
C TYR A 585 20.50 69.19 4.29
N GLN A 586 19.85 68.62 5.29
CA GLN A 586 18.90 69.28 6.20
C GLN A 586 19.40 69.22 7.65
N ALA A 587 19.27 70.31 8.42
CA ALA A 587 19.69 70.37 9.83
C ALA A 587 18.71 69.62 10.77
N GLU A 588 19.23 68.91 11.77
CA GLU A 588 18.44 68.10 12.71
C GLU A 588 18.04 68.88 13.99
N ILE A 589 16.80 68.73 14.44
CA ILE A 589 16.27 69.26 15.70
C ILE A 589 16.45 68.21 16.81
N GLN A 590 16.81 68.63 18.02
CA GLN A 590 17.02 67.80 19.20
C GLN A 590 15.91 68.01 20.24
N THR A 591 15.58 66.99 21.03
CA THR A 591 14.60 67.06 22.12
C THR A 591 15.23 66.58 23.43
N ALA A 592 14.87 67.24 24.55
CA ALA A 592 15.21 66.81 25.89
C ALA A 592 13.95 66.78 26.77
N ASN A 593 13.77 65.71 27.54
CA ASN A 593 12.59 65.47 28.38
C ASN A 593 12.98 65.53 29.86
N ILE A 594 12.22 66.31 30.64
CA ILE A 594 12.37 66.44 32.09
C ILE A 594 11.20 65.74 32.76
N VAL A 595 11.48 64.68 33.53
CA VAL A 595 10.48 63.80 34.13
C VAL A 595 10.56 63.85 35.66
N TYR A 596 9.46 64.26 36.29
CA TYR A 596 9.26 64.13 37.74
C TYR A 596 8.45 62.87 38.01
N LYS A 597 8.98 61.98 38.83
CA LYS A 597 8.39 60.66 39.04
C LYS A 597 8.22 60.36 40.53
N ASP A 598 7.07 59.84 40.87
CA ASP A 598 6.86 59.14 42.11
C ASP A 598 7.33 57.69 41.94
N ALA A 599 8.46 57.35 42.57
CA ALA A 599 9.03 56.02 42.54
C ALA A 599 8.22 55.02 43.37
N THR A 600 7.37 55.47 44.31
CA THR A 600 6.49 54.61 45.10
C THR A 600 5.43 53.97 44.21
N THR A 601 4.71 54.79 43.43
CA THR A 601 3.67 54.30 42.52
C THR A 601 4.18 54.04 41.10
N GLY A 602 5.36 54.54 40.76
CA GLY A 602 5.90 54.57 39.40
C GLY A 602 5.31 55.68 38.52
N THR A 603 4.42 56.51 39.06
CA THR A 603 3.67 57.52 38.32
C THR A 603 4.56 58.69 37.94
N ILE A 604 4.47 59.11 36.67
CA ILE A 604 5.02 60.40 36.24
C ILE A 604 4.09 61.49 36.80
N LEU A 605 4.64 62.30 37.69
CA LEU A 605 3.94 63.42 38.31
C LEU A 605 3.88 64.62 37.37
N ARG A 606 4.92 64.80 36.54
CA ARG A 606 5.03 65.84 35.51
C ARG A 606 6.10 65.45 34.50
N GLU A 607 5.88 65.76 33.24
CA GLU A 607 6.83 65.55 32.14
C GLU A 607 6.80 66.75 31.20
N GLU A 608 7.99 67.22 30.80
CA GLU A 608 8.14 68.39 29.93
C GLU A 608 9.23 68.16 28.88
N GLY A 609 8.83 68.16 27.60
CA GLY A 609 9.75 68.10 26.46
C GLY A 609 10.14 69.49 25.98
N ILE A 610 11.43 69.69 25.72
CA ILE A 610 12.01 70.95 25.27
C ILE A 610 12.82 70.66 23.99
N GLN A 611 12.68 71.49 22.97
CA GLN A 611 13.36 71.30 21.68
C GLN A 611 14.36 72.41 21.38
N GLY A 612 15.42 72.07 20.67
CA GLY A 612 16.45 73.01 20.28
C GLY A 612 17.35 72.50 19.16
N VAL A 613 18.20 73.39 18.67
CA VAL A 613 19.26 73.01 17.72
C VAL A 613 20.40 72.41 18.52
N GLY A 614 21.01 71.35 17.99
CA GLY A 614 22.10 70.66 18.66
C GLY A 614 23.24 71.58 19.07
N GLY A 615 23.80 71.35 20.26
CA GLY A 615 24.88 72.13 20.86
C GLY A 615 24.48 73.38 21.65
N THR A 616 23.19 73.71 21.75
CA THR A 616 22.68 74.90 22.50
C THR A 616 22.25 74.55 23.94
N LEU A 617 22.17 75.52 24.88
CA LEU A 617 21.78 75.27 26.29
C LEU A 617 20.29 74.92 26.46
N LEU A 618 19.97 74.04 27.42
CA LEU A 618 18.58 73.74 27.81
C LEU A 618 18.01 74.87 28.69
N PRO A 619 16.90 75.52 28.30
CA PRO A 619 16.30 76.60 29.09
C PRO A 619 15.34 76.06 30.19
N TYR A 620 15.85 75.38 31.23
CA TYR A 620 15.04 74.74 32.29
C TYR A 620 15.64 74.81 33.73
N ASP A 621 14.79 74.78 34.78
CA ASP A 621 15.14 74.78 36.23
C ASP A 621 14.16 73.93 37.07
N THR A 622 14.67 73.05 37.94
CA THR A 622 13.88 72.07 38.70
C THR A 622 13.43 72.51 40.11
N ALA A 623 14.00 73.57 40.68
CA ALA A 623 13.92 73.87 42.12
C ALA A 623 12.48 74.11 42.63
N TYR A 624 11.67 74.85 41.86
CA TYR A 624 10.29 75.17 42.25
C TYR A 624 9.40 73.92 42.34
N THR A 625 9.54 73.03 41.36
CA THR A 625 8.71 71.82 41.25
C THR A 625 9.03 70.81 42.37
N VAL A 626 10.30 70.72 42.79
CA VAL A 626 10.71 69.83 43.89
C VAL A 626 10.07 70.23 45.22
N GLU A 627 10.07 71.52 45.56
CA GLU A 627 9.46 72.01 46.81
C GLU A 627 7.93 71.86 46.81
N TYR A 628 7.29 71.98 45.65
CA TYR A 628 5.85 71.74 45.51
C TYR A 628 5.46 70.31 45.93
N TYR A 629 6.19 69.29 45.46
CA TYR A 629 5.88 67.89 45.82
C TYR A 629 6.22 67.58 47.28
N ARG A 630 7.30 68.15 47.83
CA ARG A 630 7.63 67.99 49.25
C ARG A 630 6.48 68.40 50.17
N GLN A 631 5.78 69.49 49.87
CA GLN A 631 4.64 69.96 50.67
C GLN A 631 3.42 69.04 50.61
N GLN A 632 3.36 68.13 49.63
CA GLN A 632 2.29 67.14 49.49
C GLN A 632 2.61 65.80 50.17
N GLY A 633 3.73 65.70 50.89
CA GLY A 633 4.13 64.50 51.61
C GLY A 633 5.11 63.60 50.86
N TYR A 634 5.58 64.02 49.68
CA TYR A 634 6.64 63.32 48.95
C TYR A 634 8.02 63.61 49.54
N ILE A 635 8.89 62.60 49.54
CA ILE A 635 10.30 62.73 49.94
C ILE A 635 11.18 62.60 48.68
N LEU A 636 12.03 63.60 48.43
CA LEU A 636 12.96 63.55 47.29
C LEU A 636 13.96 62.40 47.48
N LYS A 637 14.06 61.54 46.48
CA LYS A 637 14.96 60.38 46.44
C LYS A 637 16.23 60.67 45.63
N SER A 638 16.10 61.22 44.42
CA SER A 638 17.22 61.42 43.48
C SER A 638 16.90 62.46 42.39
N THR A 639 17.94 63.02 41.76
CA THR A 639 17.85 63.81 40.50
C THR A 639 19.14 63.65 39.69
N ASN A 640 19.03 63.60 38.36
CA ASN A 640 20.18 63.64 37.45
C ASN A 640 20.26 64.94 36.62
N PHE A 641 19.35 65.90 36.82
CA PHE A 641 19.38 67.20 36.15
C PHE A 641 20.23 68.21 36.94
N THR A 642 21.10 68.93 36.25
CA THR A 642 21.86 70.06 36.84
C THR A 642 21.37 71.39 36.27
N ASP A 643 20.67 72.17 37.08
CA ASP A 643 20.15 73.48 36.67
C ASP A 643 21.28 74.38 36.12
N ASN A 644 21.04 75.03 34.97
CA ASN A 644 21.94 75.94 34.25
C ASN A 644 23.22 75.32 33.62
N ALA A 645 23.32 74.00 33.47
CA ALA A 645 24.51 73.35 32.88
C ALA A 645 24.23 72.55 31.59
N GLU A 646 23.03 71.98 31.43
CA GLU A 646 22.73 71.02 30.36
C GLU A 646 22.57 71.65 28.97
N LYS A 647 22.96 70.91 27.91
CA LYS A 647 22.89 71.33 26.49
C LYS A 647 22.25 70.26 25.61
N PHE A 648 21.60 70.69 24.53
CA PHE A 648 21.15 69.82 23.44
C PHE A 648 22.36 69.12 22.83
N ASP A 649 22.30 67.80 22.69
CA ASP A 649 23.35 67.03 22.05
C ASP A 649 23.32 67.18 20.52
N PHE A 650 23.90 66.25 19.77
CA PHE A 650 23.84 66.25 18.31
C PHE A 650 23.24 64.94 17.77
N ASP A 651 22.54 64.18 18.62
CA ASP A 651 22.01 62.86 18.31
C ASP A 651 20.48 62.90 18.24
N SER A 652 19.95 63.21 17.05
CA SER A 652 18.50 63.28 16.83
C SER A 652 17.77 61.95 16.98
N SER A 653 18.50 60.85 17.14
CA SER A 653 17.92 59.53 17.36
C SER A 653 17.65 59.24 18.84
N VAL A 654 18.20 60.04 19.75
CA VAL A 654 18.08 59.83 21.19
C VAL A 654 17.72 61.14 21.88
N ASP A 655 16.49 61.20 22.40
CA ASP A 655 16.09 62.31 23.26
C ASP A 655 16.86 62.25 24.59
N GLN A 656 17.31 63.40 25.08
CA GLN A 656 18.01 63.49 26.35
C GLN A 656 17.03 63.42 27.52
N GLU A 657 17.19 62.42 28.39
CA GLU A 657 16.26 62.15 29.49
C GLU A 657 16.82 62.56 30.85
N TYR A 658 16.07 63.40 31.56
CA TYR A 658 16.38 63.83 32.92
C TYR A 658 15.26 63.45 33.89
N LEU A 659 15.61 62.74 34.96
CA LEU A 659 14.70 62.15 35.93
C LEU A 659 14.92 62.70 37.34
N ILE A 660 13.82 63.12 37.97
CA ILE A 660 13.74 63.57 39.36
C ILE A 660 12.75 62.67 40.11
N GLU A 661 13.21 61.90 41.09
CA GLU A 661 12.41 60.87 41.76
C GLU A 661 12.02 61.25 43.20
N PHE A 662 10.78 60.92 43.58
CA PHE A 662 10.23 61.05 44.92
C PHE A 662 9.71 59.71 45.44
N VAL A 663 9.47 59.60 46.76
CA VAL A 663 8.76 58.48 47.39
C VAL A 663 7.77 58.94 48.46
N HIS A 664 6.85 58.07 48.86
CA HIS A 664 5.96 58.21 50.02
C HIS A 664 6.66 57.84 51.34
N ASP A 665 6.08 58.28 52.46
CA ASP A 665 6.49 57.88 53.83
C ASP A 665 5.64 56.72 54.39
N SER A 666 6.11 56.02 55.44
CA SER A 666 5.44 54.81 55.98
C SER A 666 5.60 54.59 57.51
N GLN A 667 4.69 53.78 58.09
CA GLN A 667 4.64 53.46 59.54
C GLN A 667 4.24 52.00 59.89
N LYS A 668 4.76 51.39 60.96
CA LYS A 668 4.47 49.99 61.40
C LYS A 668 3.16 49.82 62.22
N LYS A 669 2.41 48.71 62.03
CA LYS A 669 1.13 48.30 62.70
C LYS A 669 1.07 46.78 63.07
N SER A 670 0.12 46.33 63.93
CA SER A 670 -0.07 44.91 64.38
C SER A 670 -1.52 44.52 64.83
N GLU A 671 -1.98 43.27 64.59
CA GLU A 671 -3.32 42.70 64.87
C GLU A 671 -3.29 41.23 65.44
N SER A 672 -4.30 40.70 66.16
CA SER A 672 -4.30 39.32 66.77
C SER A 672 -5.66 38.54 66.70
N LYS A 673 -5.64 37.19 66.58
CA LYS A 673 -6.85 36.30 66.50
C LYS A 673 -6.65 34.89 67.12
N THR A 674 -7.72 34.20 67.56
CA THR A 674 -7.67 32.90 68.29
C THR A 674 -8.48 31.76 67.64
N VAL A 675 -7.98 30.51 67.68
CA VAL A 675 -8.59 29.28 67.09
C VAL A 675 -8.60 28.09 68.08
N HIS A 676 -9.63 27.24 68.02
CA HIS A 676 -9.77 25.97 68.74
C HIS A 676 -9.89 24.75 67.81
N HIS A 677 -9.47 23.56 68.25
CA HIS A 677 -9.66 22.29 67.52
C HIS A 677 -10.22 21.20 68.44
N ASP A 678 -11.33 20.57 68.01
CA ASP A 678 -12.09 19.54 68.74
C ASP A 678 -12.04 18.20 68.01
N VAL A 679 -11.95 17.08 68.74
CA VAL A 679 -12.01 15.72 68.17
C VAL A 679 -13.11 14.92 68.86
N LYS A 680 -14.02 14.32 68.06
CA LYS A 680 -15.18 13.56 68.56
C LYS A 680 -15.22 12.08 68.14
N TYR A 681 -15.57 11.17 69.04
CA TYR A 681 -15.58 9.72 68.77
C TYR A 681 -16.99 9.08 68.87
N THR A 682 -17.34 8.17 67.93
CA THR A 682 -18.65 7.48 67.90
C THR A 682 -18.58 6.04 67.35
N VAL A 683 -19.52 5.16 67.73
CA VAL A 683 -19.65 3.77 67.21
C VAL A 683 -20.97 3.63 66.43
N ARG A 684 -20.92 3.14 65.18
CA ARG A 684 -22.09 3.00 64.33
C ARG A 684 -22.99 1.84 64.81
N GLY A 685 -24.30 2.08 64.86
CA GLY A 685 -25.28 1.08 65.32
C GLY A 685 -25.38 0.94 66.84
N GLY A 686 -24.57 1.67 67.61
CA GLY A 686 -24.63 1.73 69.07
C GLY A 686 -24.18 0.46 69.80
N GLN A 687 -23.58 -0.51 69.09
CA GLN A 687 -23.08 -1.73 69.70
C GLN A 687 -21.68 -1.47 70.30
N GLY A 688 -21.60 -1.09 71.58
CA GLY A 688 -20.34 -0.82 72.30
C GLY A 688 -20.13 0.64 72.73
N GLN A 689 -19.04 0.93 73.46
CA GLN A 689 -18.71 2.27 74.00
C GLN A 689 -17.54 2.94 73.26
N ALA A 690 -17.69 4.22 72.89
CA ALA A 690 -16.66 5.02 72.22
C ALA A 690 -15.65 5.67 73.20
N PRO A 691 -14.43 6.04 72.74
CA PRO A 691 -13.46 6.87 73.50
C PRO A 691 -13.97 8.30 73.82
N PRO A 692 -13.33 9.06 74.76
CA PRO A 692 -13.70 10.45 75.09
C PRO A 692 -13.15 11.50 74.12
N ASP A 693 -13.90 12.60 73.94
CA ASP A 693 -13.53 13.77 73.11
C ASP A 693 -12.42 14.65 73.75
N TYR A 694 -11.68 15.44 72.96
CA TYR A 694 -10.66 16.41 73.46
C TYR A 694 -10.52 17.71 72.62
N ARG A 695 -9.93 18.80 73.18
CA ARG A 695 -9.80 20.15 72.57
C ARG A 695 -8.39 20.80 72.72
N LEU A 696 -7.92 21.53 71.70
CA LEU A 696 -6.70 22.38 71.68
C LEU A 696 -6.98 23.87 71.31
N THR A 697 -6.04 24.80 71.54
CA THR A 697 -6.20 26.27 71.27
C THR A 697 -4.90 26.98 70.83
N GLU A 698 -4.97 27.91 69.87
CA GLU A 698 -3.85 28.73 69.33
C GLU A 698 -4.24 30.21 69.13
N THR A 699 -3.32 31.18 69.36
CA THR A 699 -3.50 32.61 69.04
C THR A 699 -2.42 33.08 68.07
N ALA A 700 -2.79 33.74 66.98
CA ALA A 700 -1.88 34.26 65.96
C ALA A 700 -1.86 35.81 65.92
N GLN A 701 -0.71 36.42 65.59
CA GLN A 701 -0.51 37.86 65.38
C GLN A 701 -0.13 38.18 63.93
N TYR A 702 -0.50 39.35 63.42
CA TYR A 702 -0.16 39.85 62.07
C TYR A 702 0.43 41.27 62.13
N GLU A 703 1.71 41.42 61.76
CA GLU A 703 2.43 42.71 61.70
C GLU A 703 2.60 43.19 60.25
N TYR A 704 2.52 44.51 59.98
CA TYR A 704 2.70 45.13 58.65
C TYR A 704 3.11 46.61 58.74
N PHE A 705 3.46 47.23 57.60
CA PHE A 705 3.67 48.69 57.46
C PHE A 705 2.57 49.32 56.61
N GLU A 706 2.29 50.60 56.81
CA GLU A 706 1.20 51.37 56.18
C GLU A 706 1.77 52.63 55.50
N ASP A 707 1.39 52.85 54.24
CA ASP A 707 1.70 54.04 53.44
C ASP A 707 0.97 55.26 54.03
N GLN A 708 1.71 56.31 54.40
CA GLN A 708 1.11 57.50 55.02
C GLN A 708 0.34 58.38 54.03
N MET A 709 0.59 58.25 52.73
CA MET A 709 -0.10 59.01 51.70
C MET A 709 -1.45 58.39 51.32
N THR A 710 -1.54 57.04 51.29
CA THR A 710 -2.77 56.33 50.88
C THR A 710 -3.52 55.65 52.03
N GLY A 711 -2.83 55.31 53.13
CA GLY A 711 -3.35 54.48 54.22
C GLY A 711 -3.32 52.97 53.94
N ASP A 712 -2.72 52.55 52.81
CA ASP A 712 -2.69 51.13 52.42
C ASP A 712 -1.57 50.35 53.10
N LYS A 713 -1.80 49.04 53.29
CA LYS A 713 -0.77 48.12 53.80
C LYS A 713 0.32 47.90 52.74
N ILE A 714 1.55 48.21 53.09
CA ILE A 714 2.73 48.01 52.24
C ILE A 714 3.09 46.53 52.26
N THR A 715 2.97 45.90 51.10
CA THR A 715 3.24 44.47 50.90
C THR A 715 4.45 44.22 50.00
N THR A 716 4.87 45.21 49.21
CA THR A 716 5.97 45.13 48.23
C THR A 716 6.61 46.51 48.04
N ASN A 717 7.68 46.58 47.22
CA ASN A 717 8.38 47.82 46.85
C ASN A 717 8.92 48.63 48.04
N PHE A 718 9.40 47.94 49.08
CA PHE A 718 9.86 48.55 50.32
C PHE A 718 10.92 49.66 50.13
N ALA A 719 11.86 49.48 49.20
CA ALA A 719 12.89 50.48 48.87
C ALA A 719 12.38 51.77 48.17
N ASN A 720 11.09 51.82 47.87
CA ASN A 720 10.42 53.00 47.32
C ASN A 720 9.52 53.65 48.37
N TYR A 721 9.80 53.44 49.65
CA TYR A 721 9.18 54.14 50.75
C TYR A 721 10.28 54.67 51.66
N ALA A 722 10.04 55.83 52.26
CA ALA A 722 10.76 56.23 53.46
C ALA A 722 10.08 55.63 54.69
N VAL A 723 10.81 55.49 55.80
CA VAL A 723 10.24 55.11 57.10
C VAL A 723 10.38 56.28 58.07
N ASN A 724 9.25 56.89 58.42
CA ASN A 724 9.18 58.13 59.20
C ASN A 724 10.08 59.26 58.63
N GLY A 725 10.09 59.41 57.30
CA GLY A 725 10.81 60.45 56.56
C GLY A 725 12.28 60.16 56.28
N ASP A 726 12.81 59.02 56.75
CA ASP A 726 14.19 58.60 56.47
C ASP A 726 14.25 57.71 55.23
N ILE A 727 14.90 58.20 54.17
CA ILE A 727 15.09 57.48 52.90
C ILE A 727 16.14 56.36 52.98
N THR A 728 16.87 56.26 54.10
CA THR A 728 17.86 55.21 54.32
C THR A 728 17.28 53.96 54.99
N LEU A 729 16.00 54.00 55.37
CA LEU A 729 15.29 52.92 56.02
C LEU A 729 14.13 52.43 55.15
N ASP A 730 13.97 51.11 55.09
CA ASP A 730 12.91 50.45 54.33
C ASP A 730 11.88 49.78 55.25
N PRO A 731 10.58 49.78 54.90
CA PRO A 731 9.58 48.98 55.59
C PRO A 731 9.88 47.48 55.48
N SER A 732 9.45 46.68 56.46
CA SER A 732 9.58 45.22 56.39
C SER A 732 8.28 44.56 55.91
N LYS A 733 8.39 43.46 55.16
CA LYS A 733 7.23 42.67 54.72
C LYS A 733 6.29 42.26 55.86
N PRO A 734 4.97 42.17 55.61
CA PRO A 734 4.03 41.66 56.59
C PRO A 734 4.36 40.23 57.02
N ARG A 735 4.06 39.88 58.28
CA ARG A 735 4.34 38.54 58.81
C ARG A 735 3.32 38.08 59.85
N TYR A 736 3.06 36.78 59.87
CA TYR A 736 2.28 36.10 60.90
C TYR A 736 3.19 35.49 61.96
N LEU A 737 2.77 35.55 63.22
CA LEU A 737 3.51 35.03 64.37
C LEU A 737 2.57 34.25 65.29
N SER A 738 3.06 33.18 65.92
CA SER A 738 2.35 32.56 67.04
C SER A 738 2.42 33.47 68.27
N GLY A 739 1.31 33.56 68.99
CA GLY A 739 1.05 34.55 70.02
C GLY A 739 0.74 33.96 71.40
N ALA A 740 1.10 32.72 71.72
CA ALA A 740 0.87 32.17 73.06
C ALA A 740 2.03 32.45 74.05
N PRO A 741 1.83 33.25 75.11
CA PRO A 741 2.60 33.13 76.33
C PRO A 741 2.05 31.94 77.13
N GLY A 742 2.72 30.77 77.06
CA GLY A 742 2.49 29.65 78.00
C GLY A 742 1.55 28.51 77.58
N GLY A 743 1.22 28.33 76.30
CA GLY A 743 0.55 27.12 75.78
C GLY A 743 1.56 26.04 75.41
N GLN A 744 1.23 24.75 75.59
CA GLN A 744 2.11 23.61 75.26
C GLN A 744 2.59 23.68 73.81
N THR A 745 3.87 23.99 73.62
CA THR A 745 4.52 24.03 72.31
C THR A 745 4.64 22.61 71.76
N GLY A 746 3.89 22.29 70.71
CA GLY A 746 4.05 21.02 70.00
C GLY A 746 2.83 20.43 69.32
N TYR A 747 1.65 21.08 69.38
CA TYR A 747 0.41 20.56 68.78
C TYR A 747 -0.28 21.52 67.82
N SER A 748 0.27 22.73 67.64
CA SER A 748 -0.23 23.77 66.74
C SER A 748 0.93 24.55 66.13
N ARG A 749 0.75 25.06 64.91
CA ARG A 749 1.73 25.91 64.22
C ARG A 749 1.01 27.01 63.43
N VAL A 750 1.57 28.23 63.49
CA VAL A 750 1.19 29.35 62.61
C VAL A 750 2.24 29.43 61.50
N GLU A 751 1.83 29.04 60.31
CA GLU A 751 2.65 29.10 59.10
C GLU A 751 2.88 30.55 58.66
N SER A 752 3.93 30.76 57.87
CA SER A 752 4.26 32.10 57.34
C SER A 752 3.19 32.65 56.39
N ASP A 753 2.35 31.79 55.82
CA ASP A 753 1.21 32.19 54.99
C ASP A 753 0.00 32.62 55.82
N GLY A 754 0.00 32.39 57.13
CA GLY A 754 -1.13 32.66 58.02
C GLY A 754 -2.04 31.46 58.26
N THR A 755 -1.70 30.29 57.73
CA THR A 755 -2.39 29.04 58.05
C THR A 755 -2.09 28.62 59.49
N ILE A 756 -3.14 28.36 60.25
CA ILE A 756 -3.08 27.85 61.62
C ILE A 756 -3.47 26.37 61.54
N THR A 757 -2.54 25.49 61.86
CA THR A 757 -2.74 24.04 61.78
C THR A 757 -2.55 23.40 63.15
N PHE A 758 -3.40 22.44 63.47
CA PHE A 758 -3.27 21.53 64.61
C PHE A 758 -2.82 20.16 64.11
N ASP A 759 -2.02 19.45 64.92
CA ASP A 759 -1.59 18.09 64.59
C ASP A 759 -2.77 17.11 64.71
N SER A 760 -2.83 16.12 63.81
CA SER A 760 -3.91 15.13 63.80
C SER A 760 -3.88 14.21 65.04
N PRO A 761 -5.04 13.90 65.65
CA PRO A 761 -5.14 12.96 66.77
C PRO A 761 -4.55 11.57 66.48
N GLU A 762 -3.92 10.96 67.46
CA GLU A 762 -3.73 9.51 67.47
C GLU A 762 -5.10 8.81 67.71
N VAL A 763 -5.50 7.93 66.79
CA VAL A 763 -6.82 7.27 66.83
C VAL A 763 -6.76 5.98 67.67
N PRO A 764 -7.54 5.87 68.76
CA PRO A 764 -7.55 4.65 69.58
C PRO A 764 -8.07 3.40 68.82
N SER A 765 -7.48 2.22 69.02
CA SER A 765 -7.96 0.97 68.39
C SER A 765 -9.13 0.33 69.16
N LEU A 766 -10.17 -0.18 68.47
CA LEU A 766 -11.32 -0.87 69.06
C LEU A 766 -11.53 -2.27 68.43
N SER A 767 -11.43 -3.35 69.22
CA SER A 767 -11.42 -4.74 68.72
C SER A 767 -12.75 -5.19 68.09
N GLY A 768 -12.69 -5.80 66.89
CA GLY A 768 -13.88 -6.21 66.13
C GLY A 768 -14.53 -5.08 65.33
N TYR A 769 -13.93 -3.88 65.38
CA TYR A 769 -14.36 -2.72 64.63
C TYR A 769 -13.21 -2.12 63.80
N LEU A 770 -13.56 -1.41 62.73
CA LEU A 770 -12.64 -0.60 61.93
C LEU A 770 -13.02 0.88 62.07
N PRO A 771 -12.08 1.79 62.43
CA PRO A 771 -12.33 3.22 62.51
C PRO A 771 -12.29 3.89 61.14
N THR A 772 -13.13 4.91 60.96
CA THR A 772 -13.10 5.87 59.86
C THR A 772 -12.92 7.28 60.43
N VAL A 773 -11.89 7.99 60.00
CA VAL A 773 -11.53 9.34 60.48
C VAL A 773 -11.96 10.39 59.45
N THR A 774 -12.57 11.47 59.92
CA THR A 774 -12.80 12.70 59.14
C THR A 774 -12.06 13.84 59.82
N GLU A 775 -10.98 14.32 59.21
CA GLU A 775 -10.14 15.37 59.78
C GLU A 775 -10.55 16.78 59.34
N ASN A 776 -10.47 17.71 60.29
CA ASN A 776 -10.55 19.14 60.06
C ASN A 776 -9.66 19.83 61.09
N THR A 777 -8.43 20.16 60.68
CA THR A 777 -7.32 20.51 61.58
C THR A 777 -6.65 21.85 61.24
N SER A 778 -7.05 22.51 60.15
CA SER A 778 -6.46 23.80 59.76
C SER A 778 -7.48 24.86 59.38
N VAL A 779 -7.13 26.13 59.64
CA VAL A 779 -7.87 27.31 59.19
C VAL A 779 -6.89 28.44 58.90
N HIS A 780 -7.18 29.22 57.87
CA HIS A 780 -6.38 30.41 57.56
C HIS A 780 -6.76 31.59 58.46
N TYR A 781 -5.78 32.39 58.92
CA TYR A 781 -5.95 33.55 59.80
C TYR A 781 -7.06 34.51 59.36
N ASN A 782 -7.20 34.73 58.05
CA ASN A 782 -8.23 35.61 57.50
C ASN A 782 -9.66 35.09 57.70
N ASN A 783 -9.84 33.77 57.82
CA ASN A 783 -11.13 33.13 58.05
C ASN A 783 -11.49 33.03 59.54
N VAL A 784 -10.56 33.41 60.42
CA VAL A 784 -10.80 33.49 61.86
C VAL A 784 -11.49 34.81 62.15
N HIS A 785 -12.61 34.75 62.88
CA HIS A 785 -13.30 35.96 63.28
C HIS A 785 -12.45 36.71 64.32
N PRO A 786 -12.23 38.04 64.18
CA PRO A 786 -11.28 38.77 65.00
C PRO A 786 -11.58 38.77 66.50
N THR A 787 -12.86 38.72 66.90
CA THR A 787 -13.27 38.66 68.31
C THR A 787 -13.87 37.32 68.76
N ALA A 788 -14.72 36.68 67.94
CA ALA A 788 -15.38 35.42 68.28
C ALA A 788 -14.50 34.16 68.13
N GLY A 789 -13.34 34.26 67.45
CA GLY A 789 -12.47 33.12 67.18
C GLY A 789 -13.02 32.15 66.12
N HIS A 790 -12.49 30.92 66.09
CA HIS A 790 -12.93 29.84 65.19
C HIS A 790 -12.73 28.47 65.84
N THR A 791 -13.61 27.49 65.56
CA THR A 791 -13.49 26.11 66.07
C THR A 791 -13.52 25.10 64.93
N LEU A 792 -12.50 24.26 64.86
CA LEU A 792 -12.39 23.14 63.95
C LEU A 792 -12.86 21.85 64.65
N THR A 793 -13.51 20.93 63.92
CA THR A 793 -14.01 19.67 64.52
C THR A 793 -13.70 18.48 63.62
N SER A 794 -12.90 17.55 64.13
CA SER A 794 -12.62 16.24 63.53
C SER A 794 -13.46 15.14 64.17
N THR A 795 -13.80 14.08 63.43
CA THR A 795 -14.62 12.97 63.92
C THR A 795 -14.01 11.59 63.61
N VAL A 796 -14.28 10.61 64.47
CA VAL A 796 -13.91 9.20 64.28
C VAL A 796 -15.14 8.30 64.50
N VAL A 797 -15.43 7.41 63.54
CA VAL A 797 -16.58 6.50 63.55
C VAL A 797 -16.13 5.04 63.43
N TYR A 798 -16.54 4.14 64.33
CA TYR A 798 -16.19 2.71 64.31
C TYR A 798 -17.31 1.81 63.75
N GLU A 799 -17.00 0.82 62.89
CA GLU A 799 -17.95 -0.13 62.24
C GLU A 799 -17.51 -1.61 62.32
N LEU A 800 -18.45 -2.59 62.29
CA LEU A 800 -18.22 -4.04 62.46
C LEU A 800 -17.37 -4.68 61.32
N ASP A 801 -16.47 -5.59 61.68
CA ASP A 801 -15.61 -6.32 60.72
C ASP A 801 -16.24 -7.63 60.20
N ALA A 802 -16.48 -7.70 58.88
CA ALA A 802 -17.15 -8.82 58.20
C ALA A 802 -16.20 -9.93 57.67
N THR A 803 -14.90 -9.87 57.95
CA THR A 803 -13.92 -10.85 57.45
C THR A 803 -14.02 -12.22 58.15
N ILE A 804 -13.88 -13.33 57.38
CA ILE A 804 -13.95 -14.70 57.93
C ILE A 804 -12.65 -15.06 58.67
N ASN A 805 -12.79 -15.48 59.93
CA ASN A 805 -11.72 -15.92 60.81
C ASN A 805 -12.12 -17.22 61.54
N VAL A 806 -11.43 -18.33 61.23
CA VAL A 806 -11.79 -19.69 61.71
C VAL A 806 -10.59 -20.38 62.35
N THR A 807 -10.83 -21.17 63.38
CA THR A 807 -9.84 -22.06 64.00
C THR A 807 -10.25 -23.53 63.80
N ILE A 808 -9.41 -24.37 63.18
CA ILE A 808 -9.66 -25.81 62.90
C ILE A 808 -8.32 -26.60 62.88
N PRO A 809 -8.29 -27.90 63.27
CA PRO A 809 -7.10 -28.74 63.11
C PRO A 809 -6.81 -29.08 61.64
N THR A 810 -5.53 -29.15 61.31
CA THR A 810 -5.03 -29.40 59.94
C THR A 810 -4.53 -30.84 59.72
N SER A 811 -4.58 -31.72 60.73
CA SER A 811 -4.18 -33.13 60.61
C SER A 811 -5.02 -34.02 61.53
N THR A 812 -5.54 -35.12 60.98
CA THR A 812 -6.44 -36.05 61.68
C THR A 812 -6.09 -37.50 61.37
N ILE A 813 -6.52 -38.45 62.22
CA ILE A 813 -6.23 -39.88 62.04
C ILE A 813 -7.48 -40.75 62.26
N PHE A 814 -7.55 -41.87 61.55
CA PHE A 814 -8.49 -42.97 61.80
C PHE A 814 -7.75 -44.31 61.73
N TYR A 815 -8.22 -45.32 62.46
CA TYR A 815 -7.57 -46.64 62.52
C TYR A 815 -8.53 -47.75 62.94
N ASN A 816 -8.20 -49.00 62.60
CA ASN A 816 -8.78 -50.22 63.15
C ASN A 816 -7.69 -51.31 63.36
N LYS A 817 -8.05 -52.49 63.88
CA LYS A 817 -7.11 -53.61 64.10
C LYS A 817 -7.55 -54.85 63.30
N THR A 818 -6.65 -55.79 63.06
CA THR A 818 -6.96 -57.01 62.28
C THR A 818 -8.05 -57.88 62.92
N ASP A 819 -8.25 -57.81 64.24
CA ASP A 819 -9.28 -58.50 65.01
C ASP A 819 -10.52 -57.63 65.33
N ASP A 820 -10.50 -56.33 65.00
CA ASP A 820 -11.61 -55.38 65.19
C ASP A 820 -11.86 -54.61 63.90
N VAL A 821 -12.94 -54.99 63.22
CA VAL A 821 -13.30 -54.41 61.92
C VAL A 821 -13.74 -52.95 62.03
N THR A 822 -14.03 -52.41 63.22
CA THR A 822 -14.59 -51.05 63.39
C THR A 822 -13.50 -49.98 63.42
N ILE A 823 -13.71 -48.90 62.66
CA ILE A 823 -12.81 -47.74 62.62
C ILE A 823 -13.04 -46.79 63.80
N LYS A 824 -11.95 -46.32 64.41
CA LYS A 824 -11.91 -45.40 65.56
C LYS A 824 -11.13 -44.11 65.23
N SER A 825 -11.43 -43.01 65.93
CA SER A 825 -10.83 -41.67 65.75
C SER A 825 -10.91 -40.81 67.02
N PRO A 826 -9.97 -39.87 67.25
CA PRO A 826 -10.13 -38.75 68.20
C PRO A 826 -11.27 -37.79 67.82
N ILE A 827 -11.63 -36.89 68.76
CA ILE A 827 -12.59 -35.78 68.57
C ILE A 827 -11.81 -34.50 68.22
N TYR A 828 -12.23 -33.81 67.15
CA TYR A 828 -11.60 -32.60 66.64
C TYR A 828 -12.55 -31.39 66.72
N THR A 829 -12.06 -30.16 66.94
CA THR A 829 -12.88 -28.94 67.16
C THR A 829 -12.72 -27.90 66.07
N ILE A 830 -13.80 -27.17 65.74
CA ILE A 830 -13.81 -25.99 64.87
C ILE A 830 -14.48 -24.79 65.56
N LYS A 831 -13.94 -23.56 65.42
CA LYS A 831 -14.47 -22.31 65.99
C LYS A 831 -14.52 -21.15 64.98
N ASN A 832 -15.61 -20.37 64.98
CA ASN A 832 -15.75 -19.10 64.23
C ASN A 832 -15.46 -17.88 65.12
N ASN A 833 -14.47 -17.06 64.76
CA ASN A 833 -14.07 -15.83 65.45
C ASN A 833 -14.50 -14.55 64.71
N SER A 834 -15.20 -14.69 63.58
CA SER A 834 -15.64 -13.59 62.71
C SER A 834 -16.77 -12.78 63.33
N GLY A 835 -16.94 -11.52 62.91
CA GLY A 835 -18.12 -10.71 63.21
C GLY A 835 -19.43 -11.22 62.56
N VAL A 836 -19.31 -12.19 61.65
CA VAL A 836 -20.43 -12.80 60.90
C VAL A 836 -20.53 -14.33 61.12
N PRO A 837 -21.74 -14.94 61.04
CA PRO A 837 -21.92 -16.39 61.12
C PRO A 837 -21.40 -17.11 59.88
N MET A 838 -21.18 -18.43 59.97
CA MET A 838 -20.43 -19.18 58.96
C MET A 838 -20.96 -20.61 58.71
N LYS A 839 -21.14 -20.99 57.44
CA LYS A 839 -21.47 -22.36 57.01
C LYS A 839 -20.21 -23.21 56.79
N VAL A 840 -20.27 -24.50 57.15
CA VAL A 840 -19.20 -25.49 56.97
C VAL A 840 -19.70 -26.68 56.13
N SER A 841 -19.01 -27.02 55.05
CA SER A 841 -19.42 -28.08 54.11
C SER A 841 -18.29 -29.05 53.74
N LEU A 842 -18.63 -30.31 53.40
CA LEU A 842 -17.69 -31.29 52.86
C LEU A 842 -17.47 -31.02 51.37
N ALA A 843 -16.24 -30.66 51.01
CA ALA A 843 -15.86 -30.31 49.65
C ALA A 843 -15.23 -31.48 48.88
N GLY A 844 -14.62 -32.46 49.56
CA GLY A 844 -14.14 -33.68 48.93
C GLY A 844 -13.24 -34.54 49.81
N PHE A 845 -13.03 -35.80 49.40
CA PHE A 845 -12.17 -36.77 50.07
C PHE A 845 -11.37 -37.58 49.06
N THR A 846 -10.05 -37.39 49.02
CA THR A 846 -9.19 -37.96 47.95
C THR A 846 -8.10 -38.86 48.55
N PRO A 847 -7.90 -40.08 48.04
CA PRO A 847 -6.82 -40.97 48.48
C PRO A 847 -5.47 -40.45 47.99
N ASN A 848 -4.42 -40.69 48.76
CA ASN A 848 -3.05 -40.55 48.28
C ASN A 848 -2.78 -41.63 47.22
N ALA A 849 -2.08 -41.27 46.13
CA ALA A 849 -1.77 -42.19 45.02
C ALA A 849 -0.99 -43.44 45.46
N ALA A 850 -0.27 -43.38 46.59
CA ALA A 850 0.46 -44.51 47.17
C ALA A 850 -0.43 -45.49 47.98
N ASN A 851 -1.73 -45.21 48.14
CA ASN A 851 -2.61 -46.09 48.89
C ASN A 851 -2.76 -47.45 48.17
N PRO A 852 -2.62 -48.58 48.88
CA PRO A 852 -2.89 -49.89 48.29
C PRO A 852 -4.38 -50.04 47.95
N ALA A 853 -4.68 -50.92 47.00
CA ALA A 853 -6.07 -51.30 46.70
C ALA A 853 -6.73 -51.85 47.97
N MET A 854 -7.87 -51.25 48.35
CA MET A 854 -8.59 -51.63 49.56
C MET A 854 -9.65 -52.69 49.26
N PRO A 855 -9.92 -53.58 50.22
CA PRO A 855 -10.97 -54.59 50.08
C PRO A 855 -12.35 -53.94 49.98
N ALA A 856 -13.26 -54.66 49.34
CA ALA A 856 -14.60 -54.17 49.03
C ALA A 856 -15.49 -53.93 50.26
N ASP A 857 -15.06 -54.32 51.46
CA ASP A 857 -15.78 -54.06 52.71
C ASP A 857 -15.29 -52.80 53.45
N PHE A 858 -14.25 -52.11 52.94
CA PHE A 858 -13.77 -50.87 53.56
C PHE A 858 -14.77 -49.72 53.36
N ALA A 859 -15.30 -49.20 54.47
CA ALA A 859 -16.16 -48.04 54.54
C ALA A 859 -15.70 -47.06 55.62
N LEU A 860 -15.72 -45.76 55.33
CA LEU A 860 -15.30 -44.68 56.24
C LEU A 860 -16.30 -43.52 56.16
N SER A 861 -16.63 -42.90 57.29
CA SER A 861 -17.54 -41.75 57.40
C SER A 861 -16.99 -40.67 58.34
N LEU A 862 -17.36 -39.41 58.09
CA LEU A 862 -17.12 -38.24 58.95
C LEU A 862 -18.39 -37.88 59.73
N ASN A 863 -18.28 -37.77 61.05
CA ASN A 863 -19.41 -37.59 61.96
C ASN A 863 -19.26 -36.28 62.75
N PRO A 864 -19.87 -35.16 62.30
CA PRO A 864 -19.87 -33.89 63.03
C PRO A 864 -20.87 -33.83 64.19
N THR A 865 -20.60 -32.98 65.19
CA THR A 865 -21.48 -32.69 66.34
C THR A 865 -21.41 -31.20 66.69
N GLY A 866 -22.55 -30.56 66.93
CA GLY A 866 -22.65 -29.12 67.19
C GLY A 866 -24.11 -28.67 67.24
N LYS A 867 -24.35 -27.37 67.47
CA LYS A 867 -25.72 -26.85 67.66
C LYS A 867 -26.60 -26.96 66.41
N LYS A 868 -26.08 -26.58 65.23
CA LYS A 868 -26.78 -26.64 63.93
C LYS A 868 -26.06 -27.56 62.95
N VAL A 869 -26.06 -28.87 63.22
CA VAL A 869 -25.53 -29.91 62.30
C VAL A 869 -26.60 -30.33 61.30
N THR A 870 -26.24 -30.37 60.01
CA THR A 870 -27.15 -30.71 58.90
C THR A 870 -26.96 -32.15 58.41
N THR A 871 -25.71 -32.66 58.40
CA THR A 871 -25.39 -34.04 57.99
C THR A 871 -24.68 -34.76 59.14
N ALA A 872 -25.35 -35.68 59.82
CA ALA A 872 -24.83 -36.33 61.03
C ALA A 872 -23.74 -37.38 60.77
N SER A 873 -23.72 -38.00 59.60
CA SER A 873 -22.67 -38.92 59.15
C SER A 873 -22.52 -38.85 57.64
N ALA A 874 -21.37 -38.36 57.17
CA ALA A 874 -21.06 -38.23 55.75
C ALA A 874 -20.13 -39.36 55.32
N LYS A 875 -20.56 -40.20 54.38
CA LYS A 875 -19.72 -41.29 53.86
C LYS A 875 -18.55 -40.70 53.05
N LEU A 876 -17.33 -41.06 53.43
CA LEU A 876 -16.08 -40.68 52.78
C LEU A 876 -15.54 -41.81 51.88
N VAL A 877 -15.73 -43.07 52.27
CA VAL A 877 -15.36 -44.26 51.48
C VAL A 877 -16.49 -45.28 51.61
N GLU A 878 -16.86 -45.93 50.50
CA GLU A 878 -17.83 -47.02 50.46
C GLU A 878 -17.39 -48.05 49.42
N ASN A 879 -17.51 -49.34 49.76
CA ASN A 879 -17.03 -50.46 48.95
C ASN A 879 -15.54 -50.38 48.56
N GLY A 880 -14.70 -49.84 49.45
CA GLY A 880 -13.28 -49.59 49.20
C GLY A 880 -12.98 -48.38 48.30
N LEU A 881 -13.99 -47.67 47.81
CA LEU A 881 -13.86 -46.53 46.90
C LEU A 881 -14.21 -45.19 47.57
N PRO A 882 -13.37 -44.14 47.43
CA PRO A 882 -13.68 -42.81 47.91
C PRO A 882 -14.97 -42.28 47.29
N GLN A 883 -15.80 -41.66 48.12
CA GLN A 883 -17.05 -41.05 47.69
C GLN A 883 -16.81 -39.57 47.35
N THR A 884 -17.43 -39.11 46.28
CA THR A 884 -17.28 -37.73 45.77
C THR A 884 -18.51 -36.85 46.05
N SER A 885 -19.48 -37.31 46.85
CA SER A 885 -20.68 -36.52 47.14
C SER A 885 -20.43 -35.45 48.20
N SER A 886 -20.89 -34.23 47.90
CA SER A 886 -20.75 -33.01 48.73
C SER A 886 -22.05 -32.70 49.45
N ASN A 887 -22.00 -32.48 50.76
CA ASN A 887 -23.14 -32.04 51.58
C ASN A 887 -22.69 -31.02 52.65
N GLN A 888 -23.58 -30.08 53.03
CA GLN A 888 -23.35 -29.18 54.17
C GLN A 888 -23.27 -30.00 55.46
N LEU A 889 -22.27 -29.70 56.29
CA LEU A 889 -22.08 -30.36 57.57
C LEU A 889 -22.78 -29.59 58.69
N MET A 890 -22.61 -28.26 58.78
CA MET A 890 -23.15 -27.42 59.87
C MET A 890 -23.13 -25.91 59.55
N THR A 891 -23.67 -25.09 60.46
CA THR A 891 -23.47 -23.62 60.54
C THR A 891 -23.03 -23.23 61.95
N LEU A 892 -22.07 -22.30 62.08
CA LEU A 892 -21.55 -21.72 63.32
C LEU A 892 -21.98 -20.24 63.47
N ALA A 893 -22.30 -19.80 64.68
CA ALA A 893 -22.62 -18.41 65.00
C ALA A 893 -21.40 -17.47 64.85
N ASN A 894 -21.60 -16.15 64.82
CA ASN A 894 -20.54 -15.13 64.88
C ASN A 894 -19.86 -15.08 66.27
N CYS A 895 -18.85 -14.22 66.44
CA CYS A 895 -18.13 -14.08 67.70
C CYS A 895 -18.94 -13.48 68.87
N PHE A 896 -20.15 -12.99 68.60
CA PHE A 896 -21.14 -12.50 69.56
C PHE A 896 -22.30 -13.49 69.75
N ASN A 897 -22.12 -14.75 69.33
CA ASN A 897 -23.08 -15.85 69.48
C ASN A 897 -24.38 -15.73 68.67
N GLN A 898 -24.35 -14.98 67.57
CA GLN A 898 -25.51 -14.72 66.71
C GLN A 898 -25.43 -15.51 65.42
N TYR A 899 -26.55 -16.06 64.96
CA TYR A 899 -26.74 -16.60 63.62
C TYR A 899 -27.44 -15.61 62.68
N ASP A 900 -28.15 -14.63 63.24
CA ASP A 900 -28.89 -13.56 62.56
C ASP A 900 -28.79 -12.27 63.39
N GLU A 901 -28.85 -11.09 62.77
CA GLU A 901 -28.75 -9.79 63.45
C GLU A 901 -29.75 -9.63 64.60
N VAL A 902 -30.91 -10.29 64.54
CA VAL A 902 -31.92 -10.23 65.60
C VAL A 902 -31.59 -11.06 66.83
N ASP A 903 -30.62 -11.98 66.75
CA ASP A 903 -30.17 -12.73 67.92
C ASP A 903 -29.51 -11.74 68.91
N PRO A 904 -29.74 -11.86 70.23
CA PRO A 904 -29.10 -10.97 71.19
C PRO A 904 -27.58 -11.19 71.18
N ALA A 905 -26.83 -10.12 70.88
CA ALA A 905 -25.37 -10.14 70.96
C ALA A 905 -24.92 -10.38 72.40
N VAL A 906 -24.01 -11.32 72.61
CA VAL A 906 -23.30 -11.48 73.87
C VAL A 906 -21.89 -10.91 73.75
N ASP A 907 -21.27 -10.62 74.89
CA ASP A 907 -19.89 -10.15 74.92
C ASP A 907 -18.95 -11.14 74.21
N LYS A 908 -18.06 -10.59 73.39
CA LYS A 908 -17.10 -11.35 72.59
C LYS A 908 -16.20 -12.20 73.50
N GLY A 909 -16.17 -13.51 73.25
CA GLY A 909 -15.44 -14.49 74.06
C GLY A 909 -16.33 -15.36 74.96
N VAL A 910 -17.58 -14.95 75.18
CA VAL A 910 -18.60 -15.74 75.88
C VAL A 910 -19.39 -16.65 74.91
N ALA A 911 -19.36 -16.36 73.61
CA ALA A 911 -20.05 -17.13 72.58
C ALA A 911 -19.67 -18.63 72.61
N SER A 912 -20.69 -19.49 72.57
CA SER A 912 -20.56 -20.95 72.61
C SER A 912 -21.04 -21.64 71.33
N ASP A 913 -22.02 -21.05 70.63
CA ASP A 913 -22.65 -21.60 69.44
C ASP A 913 -21.81 -21.37 68.17
N ASN A 914 -20.69 -20.66 68.31
CA ASN A 914 -19.68 -20.50 67.27
C ASN A 914 -18.65 -21.65 67.25
N ILE A 915 -18.85 -22.72 68.03
CA ILE A 915 -17.94 -23.88 68.17
C ILE A 915 -18.66 -25.21 67.86
N ALA A 916 -17.99 -26.15 67.19
CA ALA A 916 -18.47 -27.52 66.93
C ALA A 916 -17.32 -28.56 66.87
N THR A 917 -17.63 -29.87 66.82
CA THR A 917 -16.65 -30.97 66.78
C THR A 917 -16.92 -32.05 65.72
N PHE A 918 -15.97 -32.94 65.42
CA PHE A 918 -16.16 -34.09 64.52
C PHE A 918 -15.23 -35.30 64.79
N THR A 919 -15.63 -36.51 64.35
CA THR A 919 -14.86 -37.79 64.42
C THR A 919 -14.95 -38.60 63.12
N PHE A 920 -14.09 -39.62 62.93
CA PHE A 920 -14.22 -40.62 61.86
C PHE A 920 -14.71 -41.99 62.38
N GLY A 921 -15.57 -42.67 61.61
CA GLY A 921 -16.05 -44.03 61.91
C GLY A 921 -16.26 -44.87 60.64
N GLY A 922 -16.63 -46.15 60.77
CA GLY A 922 -16.79 -47.08 59.63
C GLY A 922 -16.23 -48.47 59.95
N SER A 923 -15.91 -49.26 58.91
CA SER A 923 -15.36 -50.61 59.08
C SER A 923 -14.41 -51.06 57.95
N ALA A 924 -13.49 -52.00 58.20
CA ALA A 924 -12.62 -52.62 57.20
C ALA A 924 -12.05 -53.98 57.68
N THR A 925 -11.99 -55.01 56.84
CA THR A 925 -11.21 -56.25 57.11
C THR A 925 -9.95 -56.31 56.24
N THR A 926 -8.76 -56.40 56.84
CA THR A 926 -7.50 -56.59 56.11
C THR A 926 -6.64 -57.64 56.79
N THR A 927 -6.06 -58.57 56.03
CA THR A 927 -5.20 -59.64 56.57
C THR A 927 -3.81 -59.17 57.00
N ASP A 928 -3.35 -58.02 56.48
CA ASP A 928 -2.05 -57.41 56.78
C ASP A 928 -2.20 -55.92 57.14
N MET A 929 -1.25 -55.36 57.87
CA MET A 929 -1.25 -53.94 58.24
C MET A 929 -1.16 -53.03 57.00
N ARG A 930 -2.11 -52.09 56.87
CA ARG A 930 -2.14 -51.08 55.80
C ARG A 930 -2.08 -49.67 56.39
N LYS A 931 -1.21 -48.82 55.86
CA LYS A 931 -1.16 -47.38 56.18
C LYS A 931 -1.76 -46.60 55.01
N LEU A 932 -2.79 -45.81 55.29
CA LEU A 932 -3.51 -45.04 54.28
C LEU A 932 -3.35 -43.54 54.52
N GLY A 933 -3.26 -42.77 53.44
CA GLY A 933 -3.31 -41.31 53.45
C GLY A 933 -4.50 -40.80 52.65
N TYR A 934 -5.22 -39.81 53.18
CA TYR A 934 -6.32 -39.14 52.50
C TYR A 934 -6.27 -37.63 52.77
N ILE A 935 -6.78 -36.84 51.82
CA ILE A 935 -7.00 -35.40 51.99
C ILE A 935 -8.50 -35.15 52.15
N LEU A 936 -8.87 -34.51 53.27
CA LEU A 936 -10.22 -34.04 53.56
C LEU A 936 -10.32 -32.54 53.27
N ASN A 937 -11.17 -32.16 52.31
CA ASN A 937 -11.41 -30.76 51.97
C ASN A 937 -12.72 -30.28 52.60
N LEU A 938 -12.66 -29.16 53.33
CA LEU A 938 -13.82 -28.45 53.88
C LEU A 938 -13.93 -27.06 53.27
N LYS A 939 -15.16 -26.56 53.12
CA LYS A 939 -15.46 -25.21 52.65
C LYS A 939 -16.13 -24.38 53.75
N PHE A 940 -15.70 -23.13 53.89
CA PHE A 940 -16.23 -22.14 54.82
C PHE A 940 -16.82 -20.96 54.05
N ASP A 941 -18.09 -20.63 54.29
CA ASP A 941 -18.76 -19.51 53.66
C ASP A 941 -19.40 -18.64 54.76
N SER A 942 -19.13 -17.33 54.78
CA SER A 942 -19.87 -16.40 55.63
C SER A 942 -21.34 -16.39 55.20
N THR A 943 -22.24 -16.35 56.17
CA THR A 943 -23.65 -16.12 55.87
C THR A 943 -23.90 -14.62 55.80
N PRO A 944 -24.82 -14.16 54.93
CA PRO A 944 -25.42 -12.84 55.12
C PRO A 944 -25.88 -12.74 56.57
N PHE A 945 -25.41 -11.71 57.26
CA PHE A 945 -25.70 -11.39 58.64
C PHE A 945 -26.44 -10.08 58.63
#